data_AF-A0A833RFU3-F1
#
_entry.id   AF-A0A833RFU3-F1
#
_cell.length_a   1.000
_cell.length_b   1.000
_cell.length_c   1.000
_cell.angle_alpha   90.00
_cell.angle_beta   90.00
_cell.angle_gamma   90.00
#
_symmetry.space_group_name_H-M   'P 1'
#
loop_
_entity.id
_entity.type
_entity.pdbx_description
1 polymer ?
#
loop_
_entity_poly.entity_id
_entity_poly.type
_entity_poly.pdbx_seq_one_letter_code
_entity_poly.pdbx_strand_id
1 'polypeptide(L)'
;MVFSHGDAVLLHGDLDLHIIAARNLPNLDLFSEHLRGCFSFCVPPPTTTRSPPPSDDEQHHHPHKHHHHHNHHHRGITSDPYVKVCVAETTVARTSVIHNCDEPNWDEHFRIPLAHYASMLEFVIKDEDTFGAQIIGTATVPVSFINSGEPFDKWLYVVDPSGQSDGPKPQLHVFFKFTPVDDNPVYKDGITGDRYRGVEDAYFPLRKGGQVTLYQDAHVRDGELPEIRLDGERVFAHEKCWEDICHAILEARHLIYIVGWSIYTEVRLVREQTRTRPLPESGLQTLGELLKYKSEEGVRVCLLVWDDKTSNDSLIINMGGLMQTHDEETRRFFKHSTVICVLSPRYPSSKLSIMKQQVVGTIYTHHQKCLILDTAAPHGNRKITAFIGGLDLCDGRYDTPQHRLFHDLDTIFAGDIHNPTFNAQNKGPRQPWHDLHCKIEGPAAYDVLKNFEQRWRKATKLRRLLHWFSKTSVWRDDALIKIDRVSWILSPSTTSTDSYGDPDLWVSREEDPENWHIQIFRSIDSGSIKGTPEFSHRDETKSYKLVRGKNLIIDQSIHTAYVKAIRSAKHFIYIENQYFIGSSYGWPSKHTGADNLIPMELALKIVEKIRKRERFSVYIVIPMWPEGNPTSSPMQEILFWQGQTIMMMYAIIGRELSSSGHENEHPQYYLNFYCLGNRESNNSQYGDHISENNPAAASARKHKRFMIYVHAKGMIVDDEFVIIGSANINQRSLDGSRDTEIAMGAYQPHYTWASNNGHPHGQVYGYRKSLWAEHLGSLDSPLLEEPQSLECVKYVNKIADDNWARYTADQNMSLRGHLLKYPIHVEANGVVGALPDHEEFPDVGGKVLGDNGPLPDELTM
;
A
#
# COMPACT_ATOMS: atom_id res chain seq x y z
N MET A 1 3.41 29.12 6.94
CA MET A 1 4.77 29.28 7.49
C MET A 1 5.69 28.31 6.74
N VAL A 2 5.91 28.52 5.44
CA VAL A 2 6.59 27.52 4.59
C VAL A 2 7.94 28.08 4.16
N PHE A 3 8.98 27.69 4.91
CA PHE A 3 10.41 28.00 4.81
C PHE A 3 10.84 29.46 5.07
N SER A 4 11.03 29.80 6.35
CA SER A 4 12.01 30.82 6.77
C SER A 4 13.13 30.14 7.58
N HIS A 5 13.89 29.25 6.95
CA HIS A 5 15.19 28.80 7.46
C HIS A 5 16.15 28.90 6.26
N GLY A 6 16.95 29.96 6.21
CA GLY A 6 17.80 30.31 5.05
C GLY A 6 18.87 29.29 4.67
N ASP A 7 18.97 28.16 5.39
CA ASP A 7 20.03 27.16 5.27
C ASP A 7 19.54 25.75 4.86
N ALA A 8 18.24 25.55 4.60
CA ALA A 8 17.71 24.24 4.20
C ALA A 8 17.98 23.93 2.71
N VAL A 9 18.59 22.79 2.42
CA VAL A 9 18.93 22.33 1.06
C VAL A 9 18.11 21.09 0.72
N LEU A 10 17.69 20.97 -0.54
CA LEU A 10 16.98 19.80 -1.05
C LEU A 10 17.94 18.62 -1.22
N LEU A 11 17.69 17.52 -0.51
CA LEU A 11 18.23 16.20 -0.80
C LEU A 11 17.22 15.40 -1.60
N HIS A 12 17.38 15.42 -2.93
CA HIS A 12 16.56 14.64 -3.87
C HIS A 12 17.42 13.64 -4.64
N GLY A 13 17.33 12.36 -4.26
CA GLY A 13 18.18 11.30 -4.78
C GLY A 13 18.22 10.08 -3.89
N ASP A 14 19.30 9.31 -3.97
CA ASP A 14 19.51 8.10 -3.19
C ASP A 14 20.73 8.22 -2.28
N LEU A 15 20.52 7.91 -0.99
CA LEU A 15 21.59 7.80 0.00
C LEU A 15 21.94 6.32 0.21
N ASP A 16 23.12 5.91 -0.24
CA ASP A 16 23.73 4.64 0.13
C ASP A 16 24.46 4.84 1.47
N LEU A 17 23.92 4.25 2.54
CA LEU A 17 24.35 4.46 3.91
C LEU A 17 24.76 3.15 4.54
N HIS A 18 25.92 3.14 5.21
CA HIS A 18 26.43 2.03 6.00
C HIS A 18 26.71 2.51 7.42
N ILE A 19 25.97 1.94 8.37
CA ILE A 19 26.18 2.18 9.79
C ILE A 19 27.03 1.03 10.32
N ILE A 20 28.29 1.34 10.64
CA ILE A 20 29.32 0.33 10.88
C ILE A 20 29.34 -0.02 12.36
N ALA A 21 29.82 0.89 13.21
CA ALA A 21 30.01 0.62 14.63
C ALA A 21 29.92 1.90 15.47
N ALA A 22 29.72 1.77 16.78
CA ALA A 22 29.97 2.83 17.75
C ALA A 22 30.96 2.37 18.82
N ARG A 23 31.59 3.34 19.49
CA ARG A 23 32.52 3.08 20.59
C ARG A 23 32.36 4.10 21.70
N ASN A 24 32.76 3.71 22.91
CA ASN A 24 32.64 4.51 24.13
C ASN A 24 31.20 4.98 24.41
N LEU A 25 30.18 4.17 24.13
CA LEU A 25 28.81 4.52 24.52
C LEU A 25 28.67 4.45 26.05
N PRO A 26 27.96 5.40 26.68
CA PRO A 26 27.67 5.34 28.11
C PRO A 26 26.70 4.20 28.41
N ASN A 27 26.90 3.51 29.54
CA ASN A 27 25.98 2.51 30.05
C ASN A 27 24.83 3.21 30.80
N LEU A 28 23.64 3.22 30.21
CA LEU A 28 22.44 3.86 30.78
C LEU A 28 21.57 2.91 31.61
N ASP A 29 21.78 1.60 31.52
CA ASP A 29 21.00 0.61 32.27
C ASP A 29 21.18 0.73 33.80
N LEU A 30 22.37 1.14 34.26
CA LEU A 30 22.67 1.37 35.68
C LEU A 30 21.83 2.50 36.30
N PHE A 31 21.41 3.49 35.50
CA PHE A 31 20.58 4.60 35.97
C PHE A 31 19.12 4.18 36.16
N SER A 32 18.62 3.30 35.28
CA SER A 32 17.28 2.70 35.38
C SER A 32 17.13 1.83 36.64
N GLU A 33 18.18 1.08 37.01
CA GLU A 33 18.21 0.28 38.24
C GLU A 33 18.23 1.14 39.51
N HIS A 34 18.90 2.31 39.49
CA HIS A 34 18.92 3.22 40.63
C HIS A 34 17.52 3.79 40.93
N LEU A 35 16.74 4.12 39.89
CA LEU A 35 15.32 4.47 40.02
C LEU A 35 14.49 3.29 40.54
N ARG A 36 14.77 2.06 40.08
CA ARG A 36 14.13 0.83 40.57
C ARG A 36 14.36 0.61 42.08
N GLY A 37 15.56 0.93 42.57
CA GLY A 37 15.91 0.89 44.00
C GLY A 37 15.15 1.91 44.86
N CYS A 38 14.82 3.07 44.31
CA CYS A 38 14.06 4.11 45.03
C CYS A 38 12.55 3.81 45.15
N PHE A 39 11.97 3.02 44.23
CA PHE A 39 10.55 2.65 44.28
C PHE A 39 10.24 1.40 45.12
N SER A 40 11.25 0.67 45.60
CA SER A 40 11.05 -0.50 46.48
C SER A 40 10.88 -0.17 47.98
N PHE A 41 10.88 1.11 48.38
CA PHE A 41 10.64 1.54 49.76
C PHE A 41 9.16 1.89 50.05
N CYS A 42 8.22 1.03 49.67
CA CYS A 42 6.80 1.15 50.06
C CYS A 42 6.09 -0.21 50.07
N VAL A 43 6.62 -1.20 50.81
CA VAL A 43 5.85 -2.43 51.15
C VAL A 43 6.21 -2.85 52.59
N PRO A 44 5.25 -2.97 53.52
CA PRO A 44 5.53 -3.47 54.86
C PRO A 44 5.74 -5.01 54.85
N PRO A 45 6.59 -5.56 55.74
CA PRO A 45 6.96 -6.97 55.69
C PRO A 45 5.82 -7.87 56.22
N PRO A 46 5.57 -9.04 55.61
CA PRO A 46 4.73 -10.06 56.21
C PRO A 46 5.48 -10.79 57.33
N THR A 47 4.74 -11.04 58.39
CA THR A 47 5.14 -11.60 59.68
C THR A 47 5.78 -12.99 59.61
N THR A 48 6.81 -13.13 60.43
CA THR A 48 7.56 -14.33 60.80
C THR A 48 6.71 -15.47 61.38
N THR A 49 7.02 -16.71 61.01
CA THR A 49 6.93 -17.87 61.92
C THR A 49 8.26 -18.61 61.93
N ARG A 50 8.74 -18.89 63.14
CA ARG A 50 10.07 -19.37 63.50
C ARG A 50 9.91 -20.76 64.10
N SER A 51 10.82 -21.69 63.78
CA SER A 51 10.98 -22.95 64.52
C SER A 51 12.49 -23.24 64.70
N PRO A 52 12.92 -23.84 65.82
CA PRO A 52 14.27 -23.65 66.38
C PRO A 52 15.28 -24.78 66.02
N PRO A 53 16.59 -24.60 66.32
CA PRO A 53 17.67 -25.52 65.94
C PRO A 53 18.11 -26.45 67.10
N PRO A 54 18.92 -27.48 66.82
CA PRO A 54 19.91 -28.00 67.76
C PRO A 54 21.33 -27.92 67.13
N SER A 55 22.26 -27.13 67.69
CA SER A 55 23.19 -27.40 68.81
C SER A 55 24.55 -27.96 68.33
N ASP A 56 25.58 -27.13 68.48
CA ASP A 56 27.00 -27.42 68.30
C ASP A 56 27.55 -28.35 69.40
N ASP A 57 28.53 -29.20 69.05
CA ASP A 57 29.86 -29.32 69.69
C ASP A 57 30.53 -30.66 69.33
N GLU A 58 31.65 -30.63 68.61
CA GLU A 58 32.98 -31.04 69.12
C GLU A 58 34.04 -31.15 68.00
N GLN A 59 35.27 -30.84 68.42
CA GLN A 59 36.47 -30.50 67.65
C GLN A 59 37.22 -31.71 67.10
N HIS A 60 37.95 -31.56 65.98
CA HIS A 60 39.43 -31.70 65.89
C HIS A 60 39.99 -31.76 64.44
N HIS A 61 40.88 -30.81 64.15
CA HIS A 61 42.12 -30.81 63.34
C HIS A 61 42.24 -31.55 61.96
N HIS A 62 42.28 -30.72 60.89
CA HIS A 62 43.15 -30.65 59.67
C HIS A 62 44.11 -31.80 59.27
N PRO A 63 44.51 -31.97 57.96
CA PRO A 63 44.72 -30.89 56.97
C PRO A 63 44.36 -31.11 55.47
N HIS A 64 44.22 -29.96 54.80
CA HIS A 64 44.47 -29.63 53.38
C HIS A 64 43.95 -30.56 52.26
N LYS A 65 42.94 -30.06 51.51
CA LYS A 65 42.88 -30.17 50.04
C LYS A 65 42.07 -29.02 49.45
N HIS A 66 42.61 -28.48 48.35
CA HIS A 66 42.20 -27.28 47.63
C HIS A 66 40.72 -27.26 47.23
N HIS A 67 40.01 -26.18 47.59
CA HIS A 67 38.74 -25.82 46.98
C HIS A 67 38.93 -24.76 45.91
N HIS A 68 38.52 -25.10 44.69
CA HIS A 68 38.27 -24.18 43.60
C HIS A 68 37.17 -23.18 44.01
N HIS A 69 37.52 -21.90 44.08
CA HIS A 69 36.54 -20.83 44.05
C HIS A 69 35.95 -20.74 42.65
N HIS A 70 34.68 -21.11 42.51
CA HIS A 70 33.85 -20.64 41.41
C HIS A 70 33.65 -19.13 41.57
N ASN A 71 34.36 -18.35 40.76
CA ASN A 71 34.03 -16.96 40.51
C ASN A 71 32.66 -16.91 39.78
N HIS A 72 31.62 -16.48 40.48
CA HIS A 72 30.45 -15.91 39.83
C HIS A 72 30.87 -14.58 39.17
N HIS A 73 31.20 -14.62 37.88
CA HIS A 73 31.22 -13.42 37.06
C HIS A 73 29.79 -12.91 36.95
N HIS A 74 29.47 -11.82 37.68
CA HIS A 74 28.41 -10.92 37.27
C HIS A 74 28.74 -10.42 35.86
N ARG A 75 28.03 -10.92 34.84
CA ARG A 75 28.00 -10.23 33.54
C ARG A 75 27.31 -8.89 33.78
N GLY A 76 28.05 -7.80 33.64
CA GLY A 76 27.49 -6.45 33.76
C GLY A 76 26.38 -6.27 32.71
N ILE A 77 25.22 -5.80 33.16
CA ILE A 77 24.16 -5.33 32.29
C ILE A 77 24.68 -4.03 31.66
N THR A 78 24.64 -3.97 30.33
CA THR A 78 25.18 -2.88 29.50
C THR A 78 24.11 -2.47 28.52
N SER A 79 24.21 -1.26 27.96
CA SER A 79 23.17 -0.69 27.11
C SER A 79 22.83 -1.59 25.91
N ASP A 80 21.61 -1.46 25.41
CA ASP A 80 21.02 -2.11 24.24
C ASP A 80 20.92 -1.10 23.05
N PRO A 81 22.04 -0.66 22.44
CA PRO A 81 22.01 0.46 21.51
C PRO A 81 21.46 0.14 20.12
N TYR A 82 20.83 1.14 19.52
CA TYR A 82 20.50 1.23 18.09
C TYR A 82 20.59 2.67 17.58
N VAL A 83 20.65 2.83 16.25
CA VAL A 83 20.73 4.13 15.59
C VAL A 83 19.46 4.39 14.82
N LYS A 84 18.92 5.61 14.94
CA LYS A 84 17.94 6.17 14.01
C LYS A 84 18.62 7.21 13.14
N VAL A 85 18.29 7.18 11.85
CA VAL A 85 18.73 8.17 10.88
C VAL A 85 17.55 9.07 10.59
N CYS A 86 17.70 10.37 10.81
CA CYS A 86 16.64 11.36 10.64
C CYS A 86 17.04 12.44 9.63
N VAL A 87 16.08 12.82 8.78
CA VAL A 87 16.19 13.96 7.85
C VAL A 87 14.92 14.78 7.99
N ALA A 88 15.04 16.07 8.30
CA ALA A 88 13.88 16.97 8.51
C ALA A 88 12.82 16.36 9.45
N GLU A 89 13.24 15.92 10.64
CA GLU A 89 12.40 15.27 11.67
C GLU A 89 11.83 13.88 11.28
N THR A 90 11.99 13.45 10.03
CA THR A 90 11.53 12.16 9.52
C THR A 90 12.57 11.07 9.77
N THR A 91 12.17 9.94 10.35
CA THR A 91 13.06 8.77 10.49
C THR A 91 13.12 8.01 9.16
N VAL A 92 14.27 8.03 8.49
CA VAL A 92 14.47 7.42 7.17
C VAL A 92 15.16 6.07 7.20
N ALA A 93 15.86 5.74 8.30
CA ALA A 93 16.41 4.41 8.54
C ALA A 93 16.59 4.14 10.05
N ARG A 94 16.69 2.86 10.39
CA ARG A 94 16.92 2.39 11.76
C ARG A 94 17.73 1.10 11.74
N THR A 95 18.73 0.98 12.61
CA THR A 95 19.49 -0.27 12.79
C THR A 95 18.79 -1.28 13.71
N SER A 96 19.25 -2.53 13.70
CA SER A 96 18.90 -3.49 14.75
C SER A 96 19.41 -3.06 16.14
N VAL A 97 18.72 -3.54 17.17
CA VAL A 97 19.15 -3.39 18.56
C VAL A 97 20.21 -4.45 18.84
N ILE A 98 21.39 -4.04 19.31
CA ILE A 98 22.42 -4.96 19.80
C ILE A 98 22.32 -4.99 21.31
N HIS A 99 22.05 -6.16 21.88
CA HIS A 99 21.85 -6.28 23.32
C HIS A 99 23.17 -6.34 24.08
N ASN A 100 23.23 -5.66 25.23
CA ASN A 100 24.34 -5.67 26.18
C ASN A 100 25.70 -5.38 25.54
N CYS A 101 25.82 -4.21 24.89
CA CYS A 101 27.00 -3.85 24.14
C CYS A 101 27.26 -2.34 24.10
N ASP A 102 28.32 -1.89 24.79
CA ASP A 102 28.75 -0.47 24.79
C ASP A 102 29.62 -0.08 23.56
N GLU A 103 30.05 -1.09 22.78
CA GLU A 103 30.78 -0.93 21.50
C GLU A 103 30.11 -1.73 20.38
N PRO A 104 28.87 -1.36 19.99
CA PRO A 104 28.09 -2.11 19.02
C PRO A 104 28.73 -2.06 17.63
N ASN A 105 28.77 -3.21 16.96
CA ASN A 105 29.09 -3.33 15.54
C ASN A 105 27.83 -3.83 14.80
N TRP A 106 27.13 -2.89 14.16
CA TRP A 106 25.90 -3.18 13.42
C TRP A 106 26.21 -3.77 12.04
N ASP A 107 27.17 -3.18 11.32
CA ASP A 107 27.52 -3.53 9.95
C ASP A 107 26.28 -3.61 9.03
N GLU A 108 25.41 -2.58 9.10
CA GLU A 108 24.13 -2.53 8.38
C GLU A 108 24.14 -1.50 7.25
N HIS A 109 23.74 -1.96 6.06
CA HIS A 109 23.63 -1.14 4.85
C HIS A 109 22.17 -0.79 4.53
N PHE A 110 21.93 0.44 4.08
CA PHE A 110 20.65 1.01 3.72
C PHE A 110 20.77 1.75 2.39
N ARG A 111 19.80 1.56 1.50
CA ARG A 111 19.58 2.41 0.33
C ARG A 111 18.31 3.21 0.59
N ILE A 112 18.46 4.52 0.74
CA ILE A 112 17.40 5.38 1.25
C ILE A 112 17.05 6.41 0.16
N PRO A 113 15.87 6.33 -0.47
CA PRO A 113 15.41 7.42 -1.32
C PRO A 113 15.10 8.63 -0.43
N LEU A 114 15.64 9.79 -0.81
CA LEU A 114 15.40 11.06 -0.14
C LEU A 114 14.73 12.06 -1.08
N ALA A 115 13.79 12.82 -0.53
CA ALA A 115 13.12 13.96 -1.17
C ALA A 115 12.84 15.07 -0.12
N HIS A 116 13.84 15.43 0.68
CA HIS A 116 13.65 16.26 1.88
C HIS A 116 14.43 17.57 1.79
N TYR A 117 13.84 18.66 2.25
CA TYR A 117 14.57 19.89 2.54
C TYR A 117 15.11 19.82 3.97
N ALA A 118 16.43 19.82 4.13
CA ALA A 118 17.05 19.71 5.45
C ALA A 118 18.36 20.51 5.53
N SER A 119 18.74 20.89 6.75
CA SER A 119 20.05 21.50 7.04
C SER A 119 21.07 20.45 7.50
N MET A 120 20.62 19.41 8.20
CA MET A 120 21.45 18.35 8.78
C MET A 120 20.85 16.96 8.52
N LEU A 121 21.73 15.97 8.35
CA LEU A 121 21.43 14.54 8.53
C LEU A 121 21.81 14.15 9.96
N GLU A 122 20.86 13.57 10.69
CA GLU A 122 21.02 13.27 12.11
C GLU A 122 21.06 11.76 12.36
N PHE A 123 22.01 11.32 13.17
CA PHE A 123 22.15 9.96 13.67
C PHE A 123 21.87 9.96 15.16
N VAL A 124 20.64 9.61 15.54
CA VAL A 124 20.20 9.58 16.93
C VAL A 124 20.42 8.18 17.50
N ILE A 125 21.37 8.07 18.42
CA ILE A 125 21.71 6.82 19.09
C ILE A 125 20.84 6.70 20.32
N LYS A 126 20.22 5.53 20.49
CA LYS A 126 19.26 5.27 21.55
C LYS A 126 19.54 3.94 22.22
N ASP A 127 19.24 3.88 23.50
CA ASP A 127 19.19 2.66 24.30
C ASP A 127 17.76 2.12 24.32
N GLU A 128 17.55 0.81 24.20
CA GLU A 128 16.24 0.19 24.13
C GLU A 128 15.85 -0.51 25.45
N ASP A 129 15.34 0.27 26.41
CA ASP A 129 14.92 -0.28 27.69
C ASP A 129 13.49 -0.84 27.67
N THR A 130 13.21 -1.78 28.58
CA THR A 130 11.89 -2.39 28.78
C THR A 130 10.75 -1.37 29.00
N PHE A 131 11.07 -0.15 29.48
CA PHE A 131 10.11 0.91 29.79
C PHE A 131 10.15 2.12 28.85
N GLY A 132 10.94 2.06 27.78
CA GLY A 132 11.01 3.13 26.77
C GLY A 132 12.45 3.45 26.37
N ALA A 133 12.65 3.79 25.11
CA ALA A 133 14.00 4.03 24.59
C ALA A 133 14.55 5.39 25.04
N GLN A 134 15.73 5.40 25.65
CA GLN A 134 16.46 6.61 26.08
C GLN A 134 17.40 7.09 24.97
N ILE A 135 17.64 8.40 24.87
CA ILE A 135 18.61 8.96 23.90
C ILE A 135 19.99 8.94 24.54
N ILE A 136 20.94 8.26 23.89
CA ILE A 136 22.35 8.27 24.27
C ILE A 136 23.03 9.55 23.76
N GLY A 137 22.73 9.92 22.51
CA GLY A 137 23.20 11.16 21.92
C GLY A 137 22.99 11.22 20.42
N THR A 138 23.36 12.35 19.82
CA THR A 138 23.15 12.60 18.39
C THR A 138 24.47 12.97 17.72
N ALA A 139 24.76 12.34 16.58
CA ALA A 139 25.79 12.77 15.65
C ALA A 139 25.12 13.44 14.44
N THR A 140 25.70 14.51 13.90
CA THR A 140 25.08 15.27 12.79
C THR A 140 26.07 15.55 11.68
N VAL A 141 25.55 15.60 10.45
CA VAL A 141 26.32 15.94 9.24
C VAL A 141 25.58 17.04 8.47
N PRO A 142 26.21 18.18 8.15
CA PRO A 142 25.57 19.20 7.34
C PRO A 142 25.23 18.70 5.94
N VAL A 143 24.03 19.02 5.48
CA VAL A 143 23.52 18.59 4.17
C VAL A 143 24.37 19.10 3.01
N SER A 144 25.03 20.25 3.17
CA SER A 144 25.97 20.79 2.18
C SER A 144 27.13 19.83 1.86
N PHE A 145 27.59 19.02 2.82
CA PHE A 145 28.59 17.97 2.57
C PHE A 145 27.99 16.77 1.84
N ILE A 146 26.75 16.42 2.15
CA ILE A 146 26.05 15.28 1.54
C ILE A 146 25.79 15.57 0.05
N ASN A 147 25.36 16.79 -0.26
CA ASN A 147 25.06 17.20 -1.62
C ASN A 147 26.30 17.30 -2.54
N SER A 148 27.52 17.24 -1.98
CA SER A 148 28.74 17.16 -2.78
C SER A 148 28.88 15.84 -3.55
N GLY A 149 28.19 14.78 -3.13
CA GLY A 149 28.27 13.44 -3.72
C GLY A 149 29.56 12.67 -3.40
N GLU A 150 30.50 13.30 -2.68
CA GLU A 150 31.75 12.67 -2.26
C GLU A 150 31.48 11.58 -1.20
N PRO A 151 32.13 10.41 -1.30
CA PRO A 151 32.01 9.37 -0.27
C PRO A 151 32.48 9.90 1.09
N PHE A 152 31.65 9.69 2.10
CA PHE A 152 31.96 10.01 3.48
C PHE A 152 32.28 8.71 4.22
N ASP A 153 33.45 8.61 4.87
CA ASP A 153 33.85 7.46 5.69
C ASP A 153 34.60 7.96 6.93
N LYS A 154 33.87 8.23 8.02
CA LYS A 154 34.48 8.84 9.23
C LYS A 154 33.79 8.41 10.52
N TRP A 155 34.55 8.56 11.61
CA TRP A 155 34.02 8.56 12.97
C TRP A 155 33.44 9.94 13.29
N LEU A 156 32.13 10.00 13.53
CA LEU A 156 31.41 11.16 14.01
C LEU A 156 31.42 11.19 15.54
N TYR A 157 31.58 12.38 16.12
CA TYR A 157 31.36 12.56 17.55
C TYR A 157 29.88 12.58 17.86
N VAL A 158 29.50 11.88 18.92
CA VAL A 158 28.13 11.83 19.43
C VAL A 158 28.02 12.86 20.54
N VAL A 159 27.06 13.77 20.41
CA VAL A 159 26.80 14.82 21.40
C VAL A 159 25.69 14.35 22.33
N ASP A 160 25.97 14.31 23.62
CA ASP A 160 25.00 14.05 24.69
C ASP A 160 24.04 15.25 24.83
N PRO A 161 22.72 15.02 24.97
CA PRO A 161 21.75 16.05 25.36
C PRO A 161 22.16 16.95 26.55
N SER A 162 22.92 16.43 27.51
CA SER A 162 23.36 17.16 28.72
C SER A 162 24.60 18.03 28.51
N GLY A 163 25.35 17.82 27.42
CA GLY A 163 26.57 18.55 27.09
C GLY A 163 27.77 18.33 28.03
N GLN A 164 27.64 17.47 29.04
CA GLN A 164 28.70 17.19 30.02
C GLN A 164 29.04 15.70 30.04
N SER A 165 30.25 15.33 29.64
CA SER A 165 30.80 14.02 29.96
C SER A 165 32.26 14.14 30.39
N ASP A 166 32.53 13.72 31.63
CA ASP A 166 33.88 13.44 32.12
C ASP A 166 34.23 11.99 31.71
N GLY A 167 34.72 11.80 30.48
CA GLY A 167 35.07 10.49 29.92
C GLY A 167 35.47 10.52 28.44
N PRO A 168 35.88 9.37 27.86
CA PRO A 168 36.13 9.26 26.42
C PRO A 168 34.83 9.54 25.63
N LYS A 169 34.90 10.42 24.63
CA LYS A 169 33.71 10.86 23.90
C LYS A 169 33.12 9.72 23.06
N PRO A 170 31.78 9.51 23.11
CA PRO A 170 31.13 8.52 22.26
C PRO A 170 31.29 8.89 20.78
N GLN A 171 31.50 7.88 19.95
CA GLN A 171 31.68 8.07 18.51
C GLN A 171 30.94 7.01 17.69
N LEU A 172 30.48 7.40 16.51
CA LEU A 172 29.77 6.56 15.54
C LEU A 172 30.53 6.54 14.21
N HIS A 173 30.87 5.35 13.72
CA HIS A 173 31.47 5.16 12.40
C HIS A 173 30.38 4.95 11.37
N VAL A 174 30.32 5.86 10.40
CA VAL A 174 29.41 5.77 9.26
C VAL A 174 30.17 5.91 7.95
N PHE A 175 29.74 5.15 6.96
CA PHE A 175 30.02 5.42 5.56
C PHE A 175 28.73 5.85 4.86
N PHE A 176 28.78 6.85 3.99
CA PHE A 176 27.67 7.11 3.07
C PHE A 176 28.11 7.76 1.77
N LYS A 177 27.29 7.57 0.72
CA LYS A 177 27.38 8.28 -0.55
C LYS A 177 25.99 8.68 -1.01
N PHE A 178 25.81 9.95 -1.32
CA PHE A 178 24.57 10.46 -1.90
C PHE A 178 24.71 10.59 -3.41
N THR A 179 23.71 10.11 -4.15
CA THR A 179 23.62 10.25 -5.61
C THR A 179 22.36 11.04 -5.94
N PRO A 180 22.49 12.29 -6.42
CA PRO A 180 21.35 13.09 -6.87
C PRO A 180 20.54 12.37 -7.95
N VAL A 181 19.23 12.62 -8.00
CA VAL A 181 18.33 11.96 -8.96
C VAL A 181 18.77 12.19 -10.41
N ASP A 182 19.23 13.40 -10.73
CA ASP A 182 19.68 13.80 -12.07
C ASP A 182 20.99 13.11 -12.49
N ASP A 183 21.80 12.69 -11.53
CA ASP A 183 23.07 12.01 -11.77
C ASP A 183 22.90 10.49 -11.81
N ASN A 184 21.86 9.96 -11.17
CA ASN A 184 21.62 8.53 -11.06
C ASN A 184 21.22 7.92 -12.43
N PRO A 185 22.05 7.03 -13.02
CA PRO A 185 21.74 6.41 -14.31
C PRO A 185 20.48 5.55 -14.29
N VAL A 186 20.01 5.09 -13.12
CA VAL A 186 18.79 4.29 -12.98
C VAL A 186 17.54 5.05 -13.45
N TYR A 187 17.54 6.39 -13.41
CA TYR A 187 16.38 7.21 -13.75
C TYR A 187 16.53 7.95 -15.10
N LYS A 188 17.64 7.74 -15.82
CA LYS A 188 17.95 8.48 -17.05
C LYS A 188 17.23 7.91 -18.27
N ASP A 189 17.13 6.59 -18.38
CA ASP A 189 16.73 5.90 -19.62
C ASP A 189 15.21 5.62 -19.71
N GLY A 190 14.38 6.29 -18.91
CA GLY A 190 12.94 5.97 -18.80
C GLY A 190 12.68 4.79 -17.86
N ILE A 191 11.41 4.46 -17.60
CA ILE A 191 11.06 3.41 -16.64
C ILE A 191 11.39 2.00 -17.16
N THR A 192 11.37 1.78 -18.47
CA THR A 192 11.64 0.48 -19.11
C THR A 192 12.89 0.46 -20.02
N GLY A 193 13.81 1.42 -19.89
CA GLY A 193 14.99 1.52 -20.78
C GLY A 193 15.86 0.26 -20.83
N ASP A 194 16.76 0.15 -21.81
CA ASP A 194 17.57 -1.04 -22.18
C ASP A 194 18.27 -1.82 -21.05
N ARG A 195 18.41 -1.19 -19.87
CA ARG A 195 19.04 -1.76 -18.67
C ARG A 195 18.06 -2.04 -17.53
N TYR A 196 16.74 -2.00 -17.76
CA TYR A 196 15.77 -2.24 -16.71
C TYR A 196 15.86 -3.67 -16.18
N ARG A 197 16.12 -3.80 -14.87
CA ARG A 197 16.24 -5.07 -14.16
C ARG A 197 15.15 -5.26 -13.10
N GLY A 198 14.07 -4.48 -13.18
CA GLY A 198 13.09 -4.36 -12.11
C GLY A 198 13.53 -3.42 -10.99
N VAL A 199 12.75 -3.41 -9.92
CA VAL A 199 13.10 -2.80 -8.63
C VAL A 199 14.01 -3.77 -7.89
N GLU A 200 15.30 -3.44 -7.76
CA GLU A 200 16.32 -4.33 -7.20
C GLU A 200 16.14 -4.66 -5.71
N ASP A 201 15.41 -3.82 -4.99
CA ASP A 201 15.29 -3.88 -3.53
C ASP A 201 13.98 -4.56 -3.09
N ALA A 202 13.26 -5.16 -4.05
CA ALA A 202 12.03 -5.91 -3.78
C ALA A 202 12.29 -7.37 -3.43
N TYR A 203 11.39 -7.99 -2.64
CA TYR A 203 11.49 -9.40 -2.26
C TYR A 203 11.35 -10.35 -3.46
N PHE A 204 10.44 -10.01 -4.39
CA PHE A 204 10.24 -10.78 -5.61
C PHE A 204 10.99 -10.10 -6.77
N PRO A 205 11.73 -10.87 -7.58
CA PRO A 205 12.44 -10.32 -8.73
C PRO A 205 11.46 -10.02 -9.88
N LEU A 206 11.92 -9.26 -10.87
CA LEU A 206 11.23 -9.14 -12.15
C LEU A 206 11.12 -10.51 -12.82
N ARG A 207 9.94 -10.85 -13.33
CA ARG A 207 9.65 -12.08 -14.06
C ARG A 207 9.40 -11.81 -15.54
N LYS A 208 9.93 -12.67 -16.39
CA LYS A 208 9.76 -12.64 -17.85
C LYS A 208 8.78 -13.72 -18.33
N GLY A 209 8.36 -13.65 -19.59
CA GLY A 209 7.48 -14.66 -20.20
C GLY A 209 6.06 -14.67 -19.62
N GLY A 210 5.61 -13.54 -19.06
CA GLY A 210 4.31 -13.41 -18.41
C GLY A 210 3.23 -12.89 -19.36
N GLN A 211 2.00 -12.86 -18.84
CA GLN A 211 0.88 -12.18 -19.49
C GLN A 211 0.05 -11.46 -18.42
N VAL A 212 -0.41 -10.25 -18.75
CA VAL A 212 -1.30 -9.45 -17.91
C VAL A 212 -2.59 -9.16 -18.66
N THR A 213 -3.72 -9.35 -17.99
CA THR A 213 -5.01 -8.76 -18.41
C THR A 213 -5.35 -7.64 -17.43
N LEU A 214 -5.59 -6.44 -17.95
CA LEU A 214 -5.96 -5.26 -17.17
C LEU A 214 -7.48 -5.14 -17.17
N TYR A 215 -8.08 -5.03 -15.99
CA TYR A 215 -9.52 -4.88 -15.83
C TYR A 215 -9.88 -3.49 -15.35
N GLN A 216 -10.91 -2.93 -15.98
CA GLN A 216 -11.60 -1.71 -15.59
C GLN A 216 -12.96 -2.16 -15.05
N ASP A 217 -13.22 -1.83 -13.78
CA ASP A 217 -14.35 -2.30 -13.00
C ASP A 217 -14.47 -3.82 -12.86
N ALA A 218 -15.56 -4.25 -12.22
CA ALA A 218 -15.92 -5.66 -12.10
C ALA A 218 -16.39 -6.24 -13.45
N HIS A 219 -16.97 -5.41 -14.33
CA HIS A 219 -17.54 -5.85 -15.59
C HIS A 219 -17.60 -4.71 -16.62
N VAL A 220 -17.37 -5.01 -17.89
CA VAL A 220 -17.58 -4.08 -19.01
C VAL A 220 -18.49 -4.76 -20.03
N ARG A 221 -19.58 -4.12 -20.46
CA ARG A 221 -20.47 -4.76 -21.44
C ARG A 221 -19.96 -4.62 -22.86
N ASP A 222 -20.36 -5.58 -23.70
CA ASP A 222 -20.03 -5.56 -25.12
C ASP A 222 -20.59 -4.28 -25.78
N GLY A 223 -19.71 -3.51 -26.42
CA GLY A 223 -20.06 -2.28 -27.13
C GLY A 223 -20.35 -1.07 -26.23
N GLU A 224 -20.11 -1.17 -24.91
CA GLU A 224 -20.25 -0.05 -23.98
C GLU A 224 -19.15 1.00 -24.15
N LEU A 225 -17.92 0.54 -24.45
CA LEU A 225 -16.76 1.38 -24.68
C LEU A 225 -16.33 1.33 -26.17
N PRO A 226 -15.72 2.40 -26.71
CA PRO A 226 -15.34 2.49 -28.11
C PRO A 226 -14.17 1.55 -28.45
N GLU A 227 -14.02 1.24 -29.74
CA GLU A 227 -12.83 0.53 -30.24
C GLU A 227 -11.57 1.37 -30.06
N ILE A 228 -10.52 0.78 -29.50
CA ILE A 228 -9.21 1.43 -29.32
C ILE A 228 -8.17 0.63 -30.10
N ARG A 229 -7.52 1.30 -31.05
CA ARG A 229 -6.49 0.69 -31.89
C ARG A 229 -5.14 0.70 -31.18
N LEU A 230 -4.45 -0.41 -31.31
CA LEU A 230 -3.11 -0.64 -30.82
C LEU A 230 -2.15 -0.81 -32.01
N ASP A 231 -0.86 -0.77 -31.72
CA ASP A 231 0.16 -1.10 -32.71
C ASP A 231 -0.01 -2.55 -33.23
N GLY A 232 0.34 -2.76 -34.50
CA GLY A 232 0.19 -4.04 -35.19
C GLY A 232 -1.24 -4.36 -35.66
N GLU A 233 -2.08 -3.34 -35.91
CA GLU A 233 -3.49 -3.47 -36.33
C GLU A 233 -4.38 -4.23 -35.32
N ARG A 234 -3.98 -4.22 -34.04
CA ARG A 234 -4.73 -4.87 -32.95
C ARG A 234 -5.73 -3.91 -32.33
N VAL A 235 -6.68 -4.49 -31.61
CA VAL A 235 -7.72 -3.75 -30.88
C VAL A 235 -7.63 -4.12 -29.41
N PHE A 236 -7.70 -3.12 -28.53
CA PHE A 236 -7.73 -3.34 -27.09
C PHE A 236 -8.99 -4.12 -26.69
N ALA A 237 -8.81 -5.19 -25.92
CA ALA A 237 -9.91 -6.04 -25.46
C ALA A 237 -10.40 -5.56 -24.09
N HIS A 238 -11.67 -5.18 -24.01
CA HIS A 238 -12.35 -4.83 -22.77
C HIS A 238 -12.76 -6.10 -22.02
N GLU A 239 -11.80 -6.72 -21.34
CA GLU A 239 -12.02 -7.96 -20.60
C GLU A 239 -12.83 -7.75 -19.31
N LYS A 240 -13.51 -8.80 -18.84
CA LYS A 240 -14.58 -8.70 -17.83
C LYS A 240 -14.16 -9.37 -16.52
N CYS A 241 -13.71 -8.59 -15.54
CA CYS A 241 -13.04 -9.08 -14.33
C CYS A 241 -13.77 -10.22 -13.60
N TRP A 242 -14.98 -9.96 -13.10
CA TRP A 242 -15.72 -10.93 -12.29
C TRP A 242 -16.25 -12.11 -13.12
N GLU A 243 -16.48 -11.92 -14.42
CA GLU A 243 -16.82 -13.00 -15.34
C GLU A 243 -15.61 -13.93 -15.55
N ASP A 244 -14.42 -13.37 -15.77
CA ASP A 244 -13.18 -14.13 -15.86
C ASP A 244 -12.85 -14.87 -14.56
N ILE A 245 -13.06 -14.23 -13.40
CA ILE A 245 -12.95 -14.86 -12.08
C ILE A 245 -13.92 -16.05 -11.96
N CYS A 246 -15.19 -15.87 -12.35
CA CYS A 246 -16.20 -16.93 -12.29
C CYS A 246 -15.79 -18.13 -13.15
N HIS A 247 -15.40 -17.88 -14.40
CA HIS A 247 -14.93 -18.95 -15.29
C HIS A 247 -13.67 -19.63 -14.78
N ALA A 248 -12.72 -18.87 -14.23
CA ALA A 248 -11.49 -19.42 -13.67
C ALA A 248 -11.78 -20.33 -12.45
N ILE A 249 -12.72 -19.95 -11.57
CA ILE A 249 -13.19 -20.77 -10.45
C ILE A 249 -13.86 -22.06 -10.95
N LEU A 250 -14.73 -21.96 -11.96
CA LEU A 250 -15.39 -23.12 -12.56
C LEU A 250 -14.39 -24.10 -13.18
N GLU A 251 -13.35 -23.58 -13.83
CA GLU A 251 -12.32 -24.38 -14.51
C GLU A 251 -11.32 -25.04 -13.55
N ALA A 252 -11.10 -24.45 -12.37
CA ALA A 252 -10.13 -24.92 -11.39
C ALA A 252 -10.36 -26.40 -11.01
N ARG A 253 -9.28 -27.17 -10.92
CA ARG A 253 -9.34 -28.62 -10.66
C ARG A 253 -8.62 -29.03 -9.39
N HIS A 254 -7.72 -28.20 -8.85
CA HIS A 254 -6.86 -28.58 -7.74
C HIS A 254 -6.92 -27.59 -6.59
N LEU A 255 -6.80 -26.28 -6.85
CA LEU A 255 -6.76 -25.28 -5.79
C LEU A 255 -7.51 -24.00 -6.17
N ILE A 256 -8.15 -23.42 -5.16
CA ILE A 256 -8.71 -22.06 -5.16
C ILE A 256 -8.32 -21.42 -3.83
N TYR A 257 -7.41 -20.45 -3.86
CA TYR A 257 -6.95 -19.71 -2.70
C TYR A 257 -7.39 -18.26 -2.81
N ILE A 258 -8.08 -17.76 -1.79
CA ILE A 258 -8.65 -16.41 -1.78
C ILE A 258 -8.13 -15.63 -0.58
N VAL A 259 -7.77 -14.39 -0.81
CA VAL A 259 -7.45 -13.39 0.20
C VAL A 259 -8.39 -12.21 -0.01
N GLY A 260 -9.01 -11.73 1.06
CA GLY A 260 -9.81 -10.51 1.00
C GLY A 260 -9.72 -9.75 2.32
N TRP A 261 -9.85 -8.43 2.21
CA TRP A 261 -10.17 -7.59 3.36
C TRP A 261 -11.59 -7.90 3.84
N SER A 262 -12.51 -8.07 2.88
CA SER A 262 -13.85 -8.62 3.09
C SER A 262 -14.17 -9.61 1.98
N ILE A 263 -14.90 -10.67 2.33
CA ILE A 263 -15.50 -11.60 1.37
C ILE A 263 -16.95 -11.74 1.78
N TYR A 264 -17.88 -11.56 0.86
CA TYR A 264 -19.30 -11.74 1.13
C TYR A 264 -19.84 -12.91 0.30
N THR A 265 -20.38 -13.93 0.97
CA THR A 265 -20.74 -15.20 0.32
C THR A 265 -21.95 -15.10 -0.60
N GLU A 266 -22.81 -14.10 -0.42
CA GLU A 266 -24.06 -13.96 -1.17
C GLU A 266 -23.91 -13.20 -2.50
N VAL A 267 -22.74 -12.62 -2.80
CA VAL A 267 -22.53 -11.91 -4.07
C VAL A 267 -22.59 -12.87 -5.24
N ARG A 268 -23.12 -12.37 -6.36
CA ARG A 268 -23.05 -13.04 -7.66
C ARG A 268 -21.98 -12.38 -8.52
N LEU A 269 -21.05 -13.20 -9.03
CA LEU A 269 -19.94 -12.74 -9.86
C LEU A 269 -20.40 -12.25 -11.22
N VAL A 270 -21.40 -12.90 -11.82
CA VAL A 270 -21.94 -12.54 -13.13
C VAL A 270 -23.42 -12.17 -13.00
N ARG A 271 -23.74 -10.91 -13.32
CA ARG A 271 -25.11 -10.37 -13.29
C ARG A 271 -25.61 -10.02 -14.67
N GLU A 272 -24.72 -9.49 -15.52
CA GLU A 272 -24.97 -9.22 -16.94
C GLU A 272 -24.08 -10.15 -17.77
N GLN A 273 -24.65 -11.22 -18.32
CA GLN A 273 -23.86 -12.27 -18.96
C GLN A 273 -23.49 -11.93 -20.41
N THR A 274 -22.22 -12.19 -20.78
CA THR A 274 -21.77 -12.15 -22.17
C THR A 274 -22.45 -13.25 -22.98
N ARG A 275 -23.17 -12.89 -24.05
CA ARG A 275 -23.94 -13.85 -24.87
C ARG A 275 -23.08 -14.91 -25.55
N THR A 276 -21.83 -14.58 -25.86
CA THR A 276 -20.88 -15.47 -26.55
C THR A 276 -20.19 -16.44 -25.61
N ARG A 277 -20.30 -16.26 -24.29
CA ARG A 277 -19.64 -17.08 -23.27
C ARG A 277 -20.63 -17.50 -22.17
N PRO A 278 -21.58 -18.39 -22.46
CA PRO A 278 -22.56 -18.82 -21.47
C PRO A 278 -21.90 -19.59 -20.32
N LEU A 279 -22.48 -19.44 -19.14
CA LEU A 279 -22.12 -20.09 -17.88
C LEU A 279 -22.98 -21.34 -17.68
N PRO A 280 -22.42 -22.41 -17.10
CA PRO A 280 -23.23 -23.49 -16.55
C PRO A 280 -24.08 -23.01 -15.37
N GLU A 281 -25.10 -23.76 -14.99
CA GLU A 281 -25.98 -23.42 -13.85
C GLU A 281 -25.20 -23.15 -12.55
N SER A 282 -24.10 -23.87 -12.31
CA SER A 282 -23.23 -23.65 -11.15
C SER A 282 -22.58 -22.25 -11.14
N GLY A 283 -22.33 -21.66 -12.31
CA GLY A 283 -21.79 -20.31 -12.45
C GLY A 283 -22.79 -19.18 -12.17
N LEU A 284 -24.09 -19.49 -12.05
CA LEU A 284 -25.15 -18.54 -11.73
C LEU A 284 -25.44 -18.46 -10.22
N GLN A 285 -24.75 -19.27 -9.41
CA GLN A 285 -24.89 -19.31 -7.96
C GLN A 285 -24.19 -18.12 -7.29
N THR A 286 -24.43 -17.96 -5.99
CA THR A 286 -23.65 -17.04 -5.17
C THR A 286 -22.21 -17.54 -5.04
N LEU A 287 -21.27 -16.64 -4.75
CA LEU A 287 -19.85 -16.98 -4.57
C LEU A 287 -19.67 -18.10 -3.53
N GLY A 288 -20.40 -18.02 -2.41
CA GLY A 288 -20.33 -19.02 -1.35
C GLY A 288 -20.72 -20.42 -1.82
N GLU A 289 -21.82 -20.53 -2.54
CA GLU A 289 -22.29 -21.82 -3.06
C GLU A 289 -21.40 -22.36 -4.19
N LEU A 290 -20.90 -21.49 -5.08
CA LEU A 290 -19.90 -21.87 -6.08
C LEU A 290 -18.63 -22.45 -5.44
N LEU A 291 -18.13 -21.83 -4.36
CA LEU A 291 -16.94 -22.32 -3.66
C LEU A 291 -17.19 -23.64 -2.93
N LYS A 292 -18.38 -23.84 -2.32
CA LYS A 292 -18.77 -25.13 -1.76
C LYS A 292 -18.82 -26.21 -2.84
N TYR A 293 -19.49 -25.92 -3.96
CA TYR A 293 -19.60 -26.81 -5.11
C TYR A 293 -18.22 -27.29 -5.60
N LYS A 294 -17.27 -26.37 -5.83
CA LYS A 294 -15.90 -26.73 -6.23
C LYS A 294 -15.17 -27.54 -5.16
N SER A 295 -15.39 -27.21 -3.89
CA SER A 295 -14.80 -27.94 -2.77
C SER A 295 -15.36 -29.36 -2.62
N GLU A 296 -16.61 -29.59 -3.03
CA GLU A 296 -17.27 -30.91 -3.08
C GLU A 296 -16.80 -31.76 -4.28
N GLU A 297 -16.42 -31.12 -5.40
CA GLU A 297 -15.72 -31.78 -6.53
C GLU A 297 -14.28 -32.22 -6.18
N GLY A 298 -13.79 -31.85 -5.00
CA GLY A 298 -12.45 -32.21 -4.51
C GLY A 298 -11.38 -31.13 -4.72
N VAL A 299 -11.75 -29.96 -5.23
CA VAL A 299 -10.85 -28.80 -5.32
C VAL A 299 -10.51 -28.30 -3.92
N ARG A 300 -9.23 -28.00 -3.65
CA ARG A 300 -8.82 -27.44 -2.38
C ARG A 300 -9.14 -25.95 -2.30
N VAL A 301 -10.20 -25.61 -1.58
CA VAL A 301 -10.60 -24.20 -1.37
C VAL A 301 -10.11 -23.69 -0.02
N CYS A 302 -9.31 -22.61 -0.01
CA CYS A 302 -8.76 -22.00 1.21
C CYS A 302 -8.93 -20.47 1.17
N LEU A 303 -9.56 -19.91 2.20
CA LEU A 303 -9.81 -18.48 2.34
C LEU A 303 -9.00 -17.93 3.51
N LEU A 304 -8.30 -16.83 3.27
CA LEU A 304 -7.62 -16.02 4.28
C LEU A 304 -8.27 -14.64 4.34
N VAL A 305 -9.23 -14.48 5.25
CA VAL A 305 -10.01 -13.24 5.41
C VAL A 305 -9.46 -12.44 6.60
N TRP A 306 -9.42 -11.12 6.51
CA TRP A 306 -9.08 -10.29 7.66
C TRP A 306 -10.07 -10.52 8.82
N ASP A 307 -9.57 -10.63 10.05
CA ASP A 307 -10.36 -10.78 11.28
C ASP A 307 -10.62 -9.38 11.87
N ASP A 308 -11.81 -8.84 11.61
CA ASP A 308 -12.21 -7.57 12.19
C ASP A 308 -12.62 -7.78 13.65
N LYS A 309 -11.80 -7.27 14.57
CA LYS A 309 -12.08 -7.41 16.01
C LYS A 309 -13.23 -6.53 16.47
N THR A 310 -13.64 -5.54 15.68
CA THR A 310 -14.73 -4.61 16.03
C THR A 310 -16.12 -5.15 15.68
N SER A 311 -16.22 -6.19 14.86
CA SER A 311 -17.46 -6.92 14.58
C SER A 311 -17.85 -7.89 15.72
N ASN A 312 -17.05 -7.99 16.78
CA ASN A 312 -17.43 -8.60 18.04
C ASN A 312 -17.90 -7.51 19.02
N ASP A 313 -19.17 -7.56 19.44
CA ASP A 313 -19.91 -6.62 20.31
C ASP A 313 -19.29 -6.33 21.71
N SER A 314 -18.04 -6.71 21.99
CA SER A 314 -17.46 -6.73 23.34
C SER A 314 -16.28 -5.78 23.61
N LEU A 315 -15.97 -4.79 22.75
CA LEU A 315 -14.86 -3.85 22.99
C LEU A 315 -15.32 -2.40 23.17
N ILE A 316 -14.73 -1.76 24.19
CA ILE A 316 -15.10 -0.50 24.86
C ILE A 316 -14.88 0.77 24.01
N ILE A 317 -14.43 0.63 22.76
CA ILE A 317 -14.34 1.75 21.80
C ILE A 317 -15.50 1.57 20.83
N ASN A 318 -16.53 2.39 20.98
CA ASN A 318 -17.74 2.38 20.16
C ASN A 318 -17.42 2.93 18.75
N MET A 319 -16.63 2.18 17.97
CA MET A 319 -16.37 2.36 16.53
C MET A 319 -17.38 1.53 15.72
N GLY A 320 -18.61 1.42 16.21
CA GLY A 320 -19.67 0.67 15.54
C GLY A 320 -19.91 1.21 14.14
N GLY A 321 -19.65 0.38 13.11
CA GLY A 321 -20.04 0.65 11.73
C GLY A 321 -18.98 1.30 10.83
N LEU A 322 -17.70 1.40 11.22
CA LEU A 322 -16.69 2.05 10.36
C LEU A 322 -16.10 1.14 9.26
N MET A 323 -16.04 -0.18 9.46
CA MET A 323 -15.35 -1.09 8.52
C MET A 323 -16.23 -2.12 7.79
N GLN A 324 -17.55 -2.15 7.98
CA GLN A 324 -18.54 -2.91 7.18
C GLN A 324 -18.02 -4.21 6.51
N THR A 325 -17.35 -5.11 7.26
CA THR A 325 -16.84 -6.39 6.74
C THR A 325 -17.80 -7.55 7.02
N HIS A 326 -17.67 -8.63 6.24
CA HIS A 326 -18.48 -9.85 6.34
C HIS A 326 -17.67 -11.08 6.80
N ASP A 327 -16.55 -10.87 7.50
CA ASP A 327 -15.58 -11.91 7.83
C ASP A 327 -16.15 -13.01 8.73
N GLU A 328 -16.81 -12.64 9.84
CA GLU A 328 -17.45 -13.60 10.75
C GLU A 328 -18.62 -14.35 10.10
N GLU A 329 -19.42 -13.67 9.27
CA GLU A 329 -20.52 -14.27 8.52
C GLU A 329 -20.00 -15.30 7.52
N THR A 330 -18.96 -14.94 6.77
CA THR A 330 -18.27 -15.83 5.81
C THR A 330 -17.67 -17.04 6.51
N ARG A 331 -17.02 -16.87 7.68
CA ARG A 331 -16.53 -18.01 8.47
C ARG A 331 -17.66 -18.95 8.89
N ARG A 332 -18.80 -18.39 9.34
CA ARG A 332 -19.97 -19.19 9.76
C ARG A 332 -20.56 -19.95 8.58
N PHE A 333 -20.67 -19.33 7.42
CA PHE A 333 -21.20 -19.94 6.19
C PHE A 333 -20.42 -21.20 5.78
N PHE A 334 -19.08 -21.17 5.88
CA PHE A 334 -18.23 -22.31 5.50
C PHE A 334 -17.97 -23.33 6.61
N LYS A 335 -18.41 -23.08 7.85
CA LYS A 335 -18.07 -23.89 9.04
C LYS A 335 -18.34 -25.39 8.89
N HIS A 336 -19.37 -25.76 8.15
CA HIS A 336 -19.81 -27.15 7.94
C HIS A 336 -19.54 -27.67 6.52
N SER A 337 -18.71 -26.97 5.76
CA SER A 337 -18.28 -27.36 4.41
C SER A 337 -16.83 -27.87 4.39
N THR A 338 -16.37 -28.34 3.23
CA THR A 338 -14.96 -28.70 3.02
C THR A 338 -14.05 -27.49 2.74
N VAL A 339 -14.63 -26.30 2.56
CA VAL A 339 -13.92 -25.03 2.37
C VAL A 339 -13.21 -24.64 3.67
N ILE A 340 -11.93 -24.29 3.58
CA ILE A 340 -11.12 -23.91 4.75
C ILE A 340 -11.06 -22.39 4.86
N CYS A 341 -11.94 -21.81 5.69
CA CYS A 341 -11.93 -20.37 5.98
C CYS A 341 -11.13 -20.07 7.27
N VAL A 342 -10.12 -19.21 7.15
CA VAL A 342 -9.27 -18.74 8.25
C VAL A 342 -9.41 -17.23 8.37
N LEU A 343 -9.89 -16.78 9.54
CA LEU A 343 -9.78 -15.39 9.94
C LEU A 343 -8.37 -15.11 10.42
N SER A 344 -7.74 -14.11 9.81
CA SER A 344 -6.37 -13.70 10.06
C SER A 344 -6.41 -12.31 10.68
N PRO A 345 -6.21 -12.17 12.00
CA PRO A 345 -6.05 -10.85 12.58
C PRO A 345 -4.68 -10.31 12.21
N ARG A 346 -4.59 -8.98 12.12
CA ARG A 346 -3.31 -8.31 11.98
C ARG A 346 -2.57 -8.41 13.31
N TYR A 347 -1.71 -9.41 13.45
CA TYR A 347 -0.89 -9.53 14.65
C TYR A 347 0.25 -8.51 14.59
N PRO A 348 0.40 -7.66 15.62
CA PRO A 348 1.67 -7.00 15.82
C PRO A 348 2.75 -8.06 16.03
N SER A 349 3.95 -7.81 15.53
CA SER A 349 5.07 -8.66 15.92
C SER A 349 5.22 -8.65 17.43
N SER A 350 5.42 -9.83 18.03
CA SER A 350 5.70 -10.00 19.46
C SER A 350 6.97 -9.28 19.91
N LYS A 351 7.72 -8.73 18.96
CA LYS A 351 8.96 -7.97 19.18
C LYS A 351 8.73 -6.45 19.28
N LEU A 352 7.49 -5.97 19.13
CA LEU A 352 7.07 -4.58 19.40
C LEU A 352 6.74 -4.37 20.89
N SER A 353 6.72 -3.12 21.39
CA SER A 353 6.27 -2.84 22.76
C SER A 353 4.77 -3.12 22.93
N ILE A 354 4.33 -3.45 24.15
CA ILE A 354 2.93 -3.82 24.45
C ILE A 354 1.92 -2.78 23.96
N MET A 355 2.21 -1.49 24.17
CA MET A 355 1.36 -0.39 23.68
C MET A 355 1.25 -0.36 22.15
N LYS A 356 2.37 -0.54 21.43
CA LYS A 356 2.36 -0.64 19.96
C LYS A 356 1.67 -1.91 19.47
N GLN A 357 1.77 -3.00 20.22
CA GLN A 357 1.05 -4.23 19.91
C GLN A 357 -0.48 -4.01 19.97
N GLN A 358 -0.97 -3.30 20.98
CA GLN A 358 -2.40 -2.98 21.10
C GLN A 358 -2.88 -2.08 19.96
N VAL A 359 -2.11 -1.06 19.57
CA VAL A 359 -2.44 -0.16 18.43
C VAL A 359 -2.49 -0.95 17.12
N VAL A 360 -1.40 -1.63 16.75
CA VAL A 360 -1.30 -2.39 15.49
C VAL A 360 -2.34 -3.50 15.39
N GLY A 361 -2.62 -4.18 16.51
CA GLY A 361 -3.58 -5.29 16.56
C GLY A 361 -5.05 -4.90 16.56
N THR A 362 -5.36 -3.60 16.61
CA THR A 362 -6.73 -3.06 16.67
C THR A 362 -7.03 -2.14 15.48
N ILE A 363 -6.02 -1.52 14.88
CA ILE A 363 -6.20 -0.43 13.90
C ILE A 363 -5.83 -0.84 12.47
N TYR A 364 -4.84 -1.72 12.29
CA TYR A 364 -4.34 -2.10 10.96
C TYR A 364 -4.97 -3.39 10.44
N THR A 365 -5.04 -3.51 9.12
CA THR A 365 -5.79 -4.57 8.44
C THR A 365 -4.91 -5.44 7.55
N HIS A 366 -5.47 -6.58 7.12
CA HIS A 366 -4.96 -7.28 5.94
C HIS A 366 -5.75 -6.85 4.72
N HIS A 367 -5.15 -6.00 3.88
CA HIS A 367 -5.87 -5.29 2.83
C HIS A 367 -5.65 -5.85 1.40
N GLN A 368 -4.85 -6.92 1.29
CA GLN A 368 -4.64 -7.66 0.03
C GLN A 368 -5.94 -8.30 -0.48
N LYS A 369 -6.26 -8.08 -1.76
CA LYS A 369 -7.30 -8.80 -2.50
C LYS A 369 -6.65 -9.72 -3.52
N CYS A 370 -6.78 -11.04 -3.35
CA CYS A 370 -6.15 -12.01 -4.24
C CYS A 370 -7.05 -13.22 -4.51
N LEU A 371 -7.04 -13.71 -5.73
CA LEU A 371 -7.54 -15.05 -6.10
C LEU A 371 -6.41 -15.80 -6.79
N ILE A 372 -6.04 -16.98 -6.30
CA ILE A 372 -5.01 -17.85 -6.90
C ILE A 372 -5.65 -19.21 -7.18
N LEU A 373 -5.54 -19.70 -8.41
CA LEU A 373 -6.12 -20.98 -8.83
C LEU A 373 -5.33 -21.63 -9.96
N ASP A 374 -5.66 -22.88 -10.26
CA ASP A 374 -5.09 -23.59 -11.41
C ASP A 374 -5.95 -23.49 -12.69
N THR A 375 -5.38 -22.97 -13.77
CA THR A 375 -6.01 -22.89 -15.11
C THR A 375 -5.33 -23.85 -16.09
N ALA A 376 -5.96 -24.08 -17.25
CA ALA A 376 -5.39 -24.91 -18.29
C ALA A 376 -4.07 -24.34 -18.81
N ALA A 377 -3.11 -25.24 -19.04
CA ALA A 377 -1.85 -24.95 -19.70
C ALA A 377 -1.69 -25.89 -20.93
N PRO A 378 -0.70 -25.64 -21.81
CA PRO A 378 -0.40 -26.53 -22.93
C PRO A 378 -0.18 -27.99 -22.51
N HIS A 379 -0.40 -28.91 -23.45
CA HIS A 379 -0.18 -30.35 -23.27
C HIS A 379 -1.03 -31.02 -22.17
N GLY A 380 -2.17 -30.43 -21.82
CA GLY A 380 -3.07 -30.97 -20.79
C GLY A 380 -2.57 -30.74 -19.36
N ASN A 381 -1.47 -30.00 -19.20
CA ASN A 381 -1.00 -29.54 -17.90
C ASN A 381 -1.89 -28.41 -17.38
N ARG A 382 -1.64 -28.00 -16.14
CA ARG A 382 -2.25 -26.85 -15.51
C ARG A 382 -1.18 -25.88 -15.03
N LYS A 383 -1.51 -24.59 -14.99
CA LYS A 383 -0.64 -23.51 -14.55
C LYS A 383 -1.32 -22.73 -13.43
N ILE A 384 -0.54 -22.00 -12.65
CA ILE A 384 -1.10 -21.06 -11.68
C ILE A 384 -1.48 -19.75 -12.39
N THR A 385 -2.69 -19.28 -12.10
CA THR A 385 -3.18 -17.96 -12.48
C THR A 385 -3.55 -17.21 -11.20
N ALA A 386 -3.22 -15.92 -11.16
CA ALA A 386 -3.52 -15.06 -10.03
C ALA A 386 -4.31 -13.83 -10.48
N PHE A 387 -5.22 -13.36 -9.64
CA PHE A 387 -5.90 -12.07 -9.78
C PHE A 387 -5.56 -11.21 -8.56
N ILE A 388 -5.18 -9.95 -8.78
CA ILE A 388 -4.92 -8.97 -7.73
C ILE A 388 -5.41 -7.58 -8.16
N GLY A 389 -5.72 -6.71 -7.19
CA GLY A 389 -6.15 -5.34 -7.46
C GLY A 389 -6.90 -4.72 -6.28
N GLY A 390 -7.80 -3.78 -6.57
CA GLY A 390 -8.63 -3.10 -5.58
C GLY A 390 -9.96 -3.79 -5.27
N LEU A 391 -10.49 -4.61 -6.18
CA LEU A 391 -11.77 -5.32 -5.98
C LEU A 391 -11.66 -6.49 -4.98
N ASP A 392 -12.34 -6.35 -3.83
CA ASP A 392 -12.72 -7.48 -2.97
C ASP A 392 -13.91 -8.25 -3.59
N LEU A 393 -14.03 -9.54 -3.27
CA LEU A 393 -15.20 -10.34 -3.64
C LEU A 393 -16.32 -10.16 -2.61
N CYS A 394 -16.84 -8.94 -2.52
CA CYS A 394 -17.90 -8.56 -1.59
C CYS A 394 -18.93 -7.59 -2.19
N ASP A 395 -19.94 -7.25 -1.40
CA ASP A 395 -21.05 -6.35 -1.73
C ASP A 395 -20.57 -4.96 -2.17
N GLY A 396 -21.35 -4.31 -3.03
CA GLY A 396 -21.09 -2.97 -3.57
C GLY A 396 -20.02 -2.86 -4.65
N ARG A 397 -19.22 -3.92 -4.88
CA ARG A 397 -18.07 -3.89 -5.81
C ARG A 397 -18.42 -4.21 -7.26
N TYR A 398 -19.56 -4.86 -7.51
CA TYR A 398 -20.00 -5.10 -8.88
C TYR A 398 -20.49 -3.79 -9.50
N ASP A 399 -19.82 -3.36 -10.57
CA ASP A 399 -20.24 -2.22 -11.37
C ASP A 399 -19.75 -2.35 -12.82
N THR A 400 -20.20 -1.41 -13.64
CA THR A 400 -19.83 -1.22 -15.04
C THR A 400 -19.47 0.24 -15.30
N PRO A 401 -18.73 0.57 -16.38
CA PRO A 401 -18.35 1.95 -16.71
C PRO A 401 -19.52 2.95 -16.82
N GLN A 402 -20.77 2.50 -17.01
CA GLN A 402 -21.95 3.38 -16.92
C GLN A 402 -22.27 3.91 -15.52
N HIS A 403 -21.81 3.26 -14.47
CA HIS A 403 -21.96 3.67 -13.07
C HIS A 403 -23.37 4.11 -12.68
N ARG A 404 -24.36 3.22 -12.93
CA ARG A 404 -25.79 3.47 -12.72
C ARG A 404 -26.09 3.86 -11.27
N LEU A 405 -26.81 4.97 -11.06
CA LEU A 405 -27.24 5.50 -9.77
C LEU A 405 -28.62 5.00 -9.33
N PHE A 406 -29.59 5.05 -10.25
CA PHE A 406 -31.00 4.73 -9.99
C PHE A 406 -31.55 3.62 -10.89
N HIS A 407 -30.86 3.32 -12.00
CA HIS A 407 -31.25 2.22 -12.90
C HIS A 407 -30.86 0.85 -12.33
N ASP A 408 -31.71 -0.15 -12.60
CA ASP A 408 -31.48 -1.57 -12.28
C ASP A 408 -31.34 -1.90 -10.78
N LEU A 409 -31.83 -1.04 -9.89
CA LEU A 409 -31.80 -1.25 -8.43
C LEU A 409 -32.60 -2.49 -7.99
N ASP A 410 -33.69 -2.80 -8.69
CA ASP A 410 -34.57 -3.95 -8.43
C ASP A 410 -34.24 -5.18 -9.28
N THR A 411 -33.21 -5.09 -10.14
CA THR A 411 -32.74 -6.19 -11.01
C THR A 411 -31.27 -6.52 -10.75
N ILE A 412 -30.33 -5.82 -11.39
CA ILE A 412 -28.89 -6.09 -11.36
C ILE A 412 -28.29 -5.83 -9.97
N PHE A 413 -28.77 -4.79 -9.27
CA PHE A 413 -28.29 -4.43 -7.94
C PHE A 413 -29.24 -4.89 -6.83
N ALA A 414 -30.24 -5.72 -7.14
CA ALA A 414 -31.17 -6.24 -6.15
C ALA A 414 -30.44 -7.05 -5.07
N GLY A 415 -30.57 -6.63 -3.81
CA GLY A 415 -29.86 -7.23 -2.68
C GLY A 415 -28.40 -6.81 -2.54
N ASP A 416 -27.94 -5.84 -3.33
CA ASP A 416 -26.58 -5.31 -3.33
C ASP A 416 -26.56 -3.80 -3.63
N ILE A 417 -27.40 -3.06 -2.90
CA ILE A 417 -27.47 -1.59 -3.00
C ILE A 417 -26.58 -0.98 -1.93
N HIS A 418 -25.35 -0.66 -2.31
CA HIS A 418 -24.35 -0.09 -1.42
C HIS A 418 -24.39 1.45 -1.42
N ASN A 419 -24.49 2.06 -0.24
CA ASN A 419 -24.24 3.49 -0.04
C ASN A 419 -23.94 3.75 1.46
N PRO A 420 -22.69 4.02 1.83
CA PRO A 420 -22.29 4.23 3.23
C PRO A 420 -22.35 5.71 3.66
N THR A 421 -22.60 6.65 2.74
CA THR A 421 -22.82 8.07 3.09
C THR A 421 -24.19 8.27 3.75
N PHE A 422 -25.20 7.55 3.28
CA PHE A 422 -26.52 7.47 3.89
C PHE A 422 -27.22 6.18 3.46
N ASN A 423 -28.20 5.74 4.24
CA ASN A 423 -29.00 4.56 3.87
C ASN A 423 -29.86 4.85 2.63
N ALA A 424 -29.42 4.35 1.46
CA ALA A 424 -30.12 4.54 0.20
C ALA A 424 -31.36 3.65 0.04
N GLN A 425 -31.43 2.52 0.75
CA GLN A 425 -32.43 1.45 0.56
C GLN A 425 -32.65 1.16 -0.94
N ASN A 426 -33.86 0.74 -1.35
CA ASN A 426 -34.19 0.48 -2.76
C ASN A 426 -34.56 1.74 -3.56
N LYS A 427 -34.17 2.95 -3.09
CA LYS A 427 -34.56 4.24 -3.70
C LYS A 427 -33.42 4.98 -4.39
N GLY A 428 -32.17 4.56 -4.12
CA GLY A 428 -30.97 5.21 -4.60
C GLY A 428 -30.74 6.65 -4.07
N PRO A 429 -29.71 7.35 -4.57
CA PRO A 429 -28.70 6.78 -5.45
C PRO A 429 -27.90 5.73 -4.69
N ARG A 430 -27.62 4.59 -5.33
CA ARG A 430 -26.51 3.76 -4.85
C ARG A 430 -25.20 4.54 -5.05
N GLN A 431 -24.14 4.13 -4.39
CA GLN A 431 -22.81 4.62 -4.66
C GLN A 431 -22.15 3.73 -5.73
N PRO A 432 -21.90 4.22 -6.95
CA PRO A 432 -21.12 3.51 -7.94
C PRO A 432 -19.68 3.27 -7.49
N TRP A 433 -19.07 2.22 -8.05
CA TRP A 433 -17.78 1.70 -7.63
C TRP A 433 -16.86 1.58 -8.84
N HIS A 434 -15.95 2.55 -8.97
CA HIS A 434 -14.89 2.54 -9.98
C HIS A 434 -13.62 1.94 -9.40
N ASP A 435 -13.08 0.89 -10.05
CA ASP A 435 -11.93 0.17 -9.51
C ASP A 435 -11.07 -0.50 -10.60
N LEU A 436 -9.86 -0.89 -10.22
CA LEU A 436 -8.86 -1.52 -11.10
C LEU A 436 -8.46 -2.90 -10.56
N HIS A 437 -8.35 -3.86 -11.46
CA HIS A 437 -7.90 -5.20 -11.14
C HIS A 437 -7.05 -5.79 -12.27
N CYS A 438 -6.32 -6.86 -12.02
CA CYS A 438 -5.56 -7.53 -13.07
C CYS A 438 -5.53 -9.05 -12.89
N LYS A 439 -5.39 -9.76 -14.00
CA LYS A 439 -5.04 -11.19 -14.06
C LYS A 439 -3.58 -11.32 -14.46
N ILE A 440 -2.86 -12.20 -13.77
CA ILE A 440 -1.44 -12.46 -13.92
C ILE A 440 -1.25 -13.94 -14.26
N GLU A 441 -0.55 -14.19 -15.37
CA GLU A 441 -0.18 -15.51 -15.84
C GLU A 441 1.33 -15.59 -16.09
N GLY A 442 1.89 -16.80 -16.00
CA GLY A 442 3.33 -17.03 -16.09
C GLY A 442 4.04 -16.99 -14.73
N PRO A 443 5.38 -16.84 -14.70
CA PRO A 443 6.15 -17.03 -13.47
C PRO A 443 5.75 -16.11 -12.30
N ALA A 444 5.28 -14.88 -12.59
CA ALA A 444 4.84 -13.93 -11.55
C ALA A 444 3.61 -14.40 -10.76
N ALA A 445 2.74 -15.24 -11.33
CA ALA A 445 1.59 -15.80 -10.61
C ALA A 445 2.04 -16.69 -9.42
N TYR A 446 3.21 -17.33 -9.54
CA TYR A 446 3.78 -18.15 -8.48
C TYR A 446 4.37 -17.32 -7.34
N ASP A 447 4.77 -16.07 -7.59
CA ASP A 447 5.18 -15.13 -6.54
C ASP A 447 3.96 -14.70 -5.70
N VAL A 448 2.80 -14.48 -6.33
CA VAL A 448 1.52 -14.25 -5.62
C VAL A 448 1.11 -15.47 -4.80
N LEU A 449 1.25 -16.69 -5.36
CA LEU A 449 1.04 -17.93 -4.61
C LEU A 449 1.98 -18.02 -3.40
N LYS A 450 3.28 -17.76 -3.58
CA LYS A 450 4.27 -17.79 -2.49
C LYS A 450 3.93 -16.79 -1.39
N ASN A 451 3.43 -15.60 -1.74
CA ASN A 451 2.91 -14.64 -0.76
C ASN A 451 1.75 -15.24 0.05
N PHE A 452 0.76 -15.86 -0.61
CA PHE A 452 -0.35 -16.54 0.07
C PHE A 452 0.15 -17.63 1.03
N GLU A 453 1.04 -18.51 0.57
CA GLU A 453 1.55 -19.60 1.39
C GLU A 453 2.29 -19.11 2.64
N GLN A 454 3.11 -18.06 2.49
CA GLN A 454 3.84 -17.43 3.59
C GLN A 454 2.90 -16.90 4.67
N ARG A 455 1.81 -16.23 4.26
CA ARG A 455 0.78 -15.71 5.16
C ARG A 455 -0.05 -16.82 5.79
N TRP A 456 -0.46 -17.81 5.01
CA TRP A 456 -1.21 -18.97 5.50
C TRP A 456 -0.46 -19.73 6.61
N ARG A 457 0.84 -19.99 6.39
CA ARG A 457 1.71 -20.64 7.39
C ARG A 457 1.85 -19.82 8.66
N LYS A 458 1.73 -18.48 8.58
CA LYS A 458 1.75 -17.60 9.75
C LYS A 458 0.43 -17.63 10.50
N ALA A 459 -0.69 -17.40 9.81
CA ALA A 459 -2.03 -17.34 10.40
C ALA A 459 -2.43 -18.66 11.09
N THR A 460 -1.98 -19.80 10.58
CA THR A 460 -2.33 -21.12 11.13
C THR A 460 -1.38 -21.62 12.25
N LYS A 461 -0.34 -20.85 12.63
CA LYS A 461 0.69 -21.29 13.59
C LYS A 461 0.15 -21.64 14.98
N LEU A 462 -0.68 -20.77 15.59
CA LEU A 462 -1.19 -20.97 16.95
C LEU A 462 -2.17 -22.14 17.02
N ARG A 463 -3.02 -22.29 15.99
CA ARG A 463 -3.92 -23.44 15.84
C ARG A 463 -3.16 -24.76 15.76
N ARG A 464 -2.03 -24.81 15.04
CA ARG A 464 -1.16 -26.00 14.98
C ARG A 464 -0.58 -26.36 16.36
N LEU A 465 -0.14 -25.37 17.13
CA LEU A 465 0.40 -25.56 18.48
C LEU A 465 -0.66 -26.07 19.45
N LEU A 466 -1.84 -25.44 19.50
CA LEU A 466 -2.94 -25.86 20.38
C LEU A 466 -3.42 -27.29 20.09
N HIS A 467 -3.40 -27.71 18.82
CA HIS A 467 -3.80 -29.07 18.43
C HIS A 467 -2.78 -30.15 18.80
N TRP A 468 -1.48 -29.83 18.82
CA TRP A 468 -0.45 -30.77 19.29
C TRP A 468 -0.73 -31.21 20.75
N PHE A 469 -1.23 -30.30 21.58
CA PHE A 469 -1.57 -30.61 22.97
C PHE A 469 -2.89 -31.39 23.14
N SER A 470 -3.81 -31.37 22.17
CA SER A 470 -5.15 -31.96 22.35
C SER A 470 -5.28 -33.46 22.02
N LYS A 471 -4.24 -34.13 21.50
CA LYS A 471 -4.24 -35.57 21.12
C LYS A 471 -5.44 -36.04 20.27
N THR A 472 -6.21 -35.12 19.67
CA THR A 472 -7.27 -35.42 18.71
C THR A 472 -6.67 -35.48 17.31
N SER A 473 -6.66 -36.67 16.74
CA SER A 473 -6.30 -36.91 15.34
C SER A 473 -7.43 -36.37 14.45
N VAL A 474 -7.25 -35.20 13.83
CA VAL A 474 -7.51 -34.85 12.41
C VAL A 474 -7.36 -33.33 12.27
N TRP A 475 -6.14 -32.83 12.03
CA TRP A 475 -5.95 -31.54 11.36
C TRP A 475 -4.85 -31.67 10.30
N ARG A 476 -5.15 -31.20 9.09
CA ARG A 476 -4.39 -31.46 7.86
C ARG A 476 -3.17 -30.53 7.78
N ASP A 477 -1.99 -31.06 8.09
CA ASP A 477 -0.70 -30.40 7.78
C ASP A 477 -0.54 -30.19 6.24
N ASP A 478 -1.33 -30.90 5.43
CA ASP A 478 -1.50 -30.75 3.98
C ASP A 478 -2.72 -29.85 3.61
N ALA A 479 -2.91 -28.73 4.31
CA ALA A 479 -3.96 -27.77 3.94
C ALA A 479 -3.73 -27.18 2.54
N LEU A 480 -2.47 -26.83 2.25
CA LEU A 480 -2.03 -26.33 0.96
C LEU A 480 -1.50 -27.47 0.09
N ILE A 481 -1.73 -27.39 -1.21
CA ILE A 481 -1.21 -28.34 -2.19
C ILE A 481 0.27 -28.03 -2.43
N LYS A 482 1.11 -29.07 -2.33
CA LYS A 482 2.52 -29.02 -2.71
C LYS A 482 2.61 -29.18 -4.22
N ILE A 483 2.54 -28.07 -4.95
CA ILE A 483 2.44 -28.07 -6.42
C ILE A 483 3.63 -28.77 -7.09
N ASP A 484 4.82 -28.70 -6.48
CA ASP A 484 6.05 -29.38 -6.88
C ASP A 484 5.94 -30.92 -6.90
N ARG A 485 4.94 -31.47 -6.19
CA ARG A 485 4.68 -32.91 -6.14
C ARG A 485 3.60 -33.36 -7.11
N VAL A 486 2.96 -32.43 -7.83
CA VAL A 486 1.88 -32.70 -8.77
C VAL A 486 2.43 -32.54 -10.19
N SER A 487 2.76 -33.66 -10.85
CA SER A 487 3.51 -33.64 -12.11
C SER A 487 2.80 -32.96 -13.29
N TRP A 488 1.48 -32.77 -13.21
CA TRP A 488 0.67 -32.11 -14.24
C TRP A 488 0.34 -30.65 -13.90
N ILE A 489 0.80 -30.12 -12.76
CA ILE A 489 0.80 -28.68 -12.48
C ILE A 489 2.21 -28.17 -12.72
N LEU A 490 2.36 -27.28 -13.70
CA LEU A 490 3.64 -26.64 -13.98
C LEU A 490 4.14 -25.95 -12.70
N SER A 491 5.39 -26.22 -12.32
CA SER A 491 6.00 -25.73 -11.09
C SER A 491 7.42 -25.26 -11.36
N PRO A 492 7.91 -24.23 -10.65
CA PRO A 492 9.29 -23.77 -10.83
C PRO A 492 10.28 -24.91 -10.54
N SER A 493 11.21 -25.13 -11.46
CA SER A 493 12.30 -26.09 -11.32
C SER A 493 13.26 -25.66 -10.22
N THR A 494 13.71 -26.63 -9.42
CA THR A 494 14.75 -26.42 -8.40
C THR A 494 16.15 -26.25 -8.99
N THR A 495 16.34 -26.53 -10.29
CA THR A 495 17.63 -26.41 -10.99
C THR A 495 17.71 -25.20 -11.90
N SER A 496 16.63 -24.42 -12.06
CA SER A 496 16.66 -23.22 -12.89
C SER A 496 17.59 -22.17 -12.28
N THR A 497 18.57 -21.73 -13.08
CA THR A 497 19.51 -20.65 -12.72
C THR A 497 19.07 -19.29 -13.27
N ASP A 498 17.89 -19.20 -13.92
CA ASP A 498 17.41 -17.96 -14.50
C ASP A 498 16.87 -17.04 -13.40
N SER A 499 17.51 -15.87 -13.24
CA SER A 499 17.10 -14.84 -12.29
C SER A 499 15.71 -14.26 -12.58
N TYR A 500 15.20 -14.41 -13.81
CA TYR A 500 13.95 -13.85 -14.30
C TYR A 500 12.77 -14.84 -14.30
N GLY A 501 12.95 -16.01 -13.69
CA GLY A 501 11.91 -17.04 -13.59
C GLY A 501 12.14 -18.21 -14.55
N ASP A 502 11.48 -19.32 -14.26
CA ASP A 502 11.65 -20.56 -15.02
C ASP A 502 10.99 -20.47 -16.41
N PRO A 503 11.75 -20.65 -17.51
CA PRO A 503 11.21 -20.70 -18.88
C PRO A 503 10.10 -21.73 -19.07
N ASP A 504 10.07 -22.81 -18.30
CA ASP A 504 9.00 -23.83 -18.36
C ASP A 504 7.63 -23.29 -17.92
N LEU A 505 7.60 -22.13 -17.24
CA LEU A 505 6.40 -21.45 -16.79
C LEU A 505 5.99 -20.29 -17.73
N TRP A 506 6.74 -20.03 -18.80
CA TRP A 506 6.42 -18.95 -19.72
C TRP A 506 5.12 -19.23 -20.45
N VAL A 507 4.23 -18.24 -20.44
CA VAL A 507 2.97 -18.25 -21.21
C VAL A 507 3.10 -17.51 -22.53
N SER A 508 4.14 -16.68 -22.67
CA SER A 508 4.54 -15.98 -23.88
C SER A 508 6.06 -16.01 -24.02
N ARG A 509 6.57 -15.99 -25.25
CA ARG A 509 8.02 -16.02 -25.53
C ARG A 509 8.57 -14.60 -25.55
N GLU A 510 9.87 -14.41 -25.32
CA GLU A 510 10.46 -13.06 -25.34
C GLU A 510 10.32 -12.36 -26.69
N GLU A 511 10.21 -13.08 -27.82
CA GLU A 511 10.01 -12.50 -29.15
C GLU A 511 8.55 -12.12 -29.46
N ASP A 512 7.61 -12.56 -28.64
CA ASP A 512 6.19 -12.24 -28.81
C ASP A 512 5.94 -10.79 -28.35
N PRO A 513 5.39 -9.92 -29.22
CA PRO A 513 5.05 -8.55 -28.83
C PRO A 513 4.10 -8.47 -27.64
N GLU A 514 3.23 -9.47 -27.44
CA GLU A 514 2.29 -9.51 -26.31
C GLU A 514 2.88 -10.05 -25.01
N ASN A 515 4.18 -10.35 -24.98
CA ASN A 515 4.87 -10.74 -23.77
C ASN A 515 4.86 -9.61 -22.73
N TRP A 516 4.83 -9.99 -21.45
CA TRP A 516 4.93 -9.07 -20.33
C TRP A 516 6.09 -9.41 -19.40
N HIS A 517 6.76 -8.37 -18.94
CA HIS A 517 7.68 -8.43 -17.81
C HIS A 517 6.94 -7.91 -16.57
N ILE A 518 6.88 -8.70 -15.52
CA ILE A 518 6.00 -8.49 -14.36
C ILE A 518 6.79 -8.65 -13.06
N GLN A 519 6.66 -7.71 -12.14
CA GLN A 519 7.25 -7.82 -10.80
C GLN A 519 6.17 -7.65 -9.73
N ILE A 520 6.19 -8.52 -8.72
CA ILE A 520 5.27 -8.46 -7.58
C ILE A 520 5.90 -7.63 -6.45
N PHE A 521 5.12 -6.72 -5.90
CA PHE A 521 5.49 -5.84 -4.79
C PHE A 521 4.55 -6.03 -3.61
N ARG A 522 5.04 -5.74 -2.40
CA ARG A 522 4.25 -5.82 -1.17
C ARG A 522 4.58 -4.71 -0.19
N SER A 523 3.59 -4.43 0.65
CA SER A 523 3.76 -3.82 1.96
C SER A 523 3.46 -4.90 2.98
N ILE A 524 4.46 -5.48 3.63
CA ILE A 524 4.25 -6.56 4.59
C ILE A 524 5.43 -6.71 5.55
N ASP A 525 5.17 -7.13 6.79
CA ASP A 525 6.21 -7.40 7.77
C ASP A 525 6.32 -8.87 8.18
N SER A 526 7.44 -9.22 8.82
CA SER A 526 7.68 -10.54 9.43
C SER A 526 6.65 -10.94 10.51
N GLY A 527 5.83 -10.01 11.00
CA GLY A 527 4.67 -10.28 11.84
C GLY A 527 3.58 -11.04 11.08
N SER A 528 3.44 -10.82 9.77
CA SER A 528 2.38 -11.37 8.92
C SER A 528 2.77 -12.57 8.06
N ILE A 529 4.05 -12.94 8.01
CA ILE A 529 4.55 -14.06 7.19
C ILE A 529 5.40 -15.06 7.98
N LYS A 530 5.50 -16.29 7.47
CA LYS A 530 6.40 -17.36 7.93
C LYS A 530 7.15 -17.96 6.75
N GLY A 531 8.40 -18.38 6.95
CA GLY A 531 9.23 -18.98 5.90
C GLY A 531 10.01 -17.96 5.06
N THR A 532 10.21 -16.76 5.60
CA THR A 532 11.40 -15.98 5.26
C THR A 532 12.62 -16.78 5.72
N PRO A 533 13.78 -16.72 5.03
CA PRO A 533 15.00 -17.39 5.48
C PRO A 533 15.18 -17.16 6.99
N GLU A 534 15.24 -18.24 7.78
CA GLU A 534 15.53 -18.14 9.21
C GLU A 534 16.96 -17.59 9.33
N PHE A 535 17.09 -16.46 10.02
CA PHE A 535 18.32 -15.70 10.23
C PHE A 535 19.26 -16.44 11.19
N SER A 536 19.80 -17.57 10.74
CA SER A 536 20.98 -18.17 11.35
C SER A 536 22.11 -18.13 10.35
N HIS A 537 23.14 -17.34 10.68
CA HIS A 537 24.43 -17.12 10.00
C HIS A 537 24.56 -15.81 9.21
N ARG A 538 25.59 -15.06 9.61
CA ARG A 538 25.94 -13.69 9.27
C ARG A 538 26.34 -13.45 7.79
N ASP A 539 26.21 -14.44 6.91
CA ASP A 539 26.86 -14.37 5.59
C ASP A 539 25.92 -14.34 4.37
N GLU A 540 24.63 -14.69 4.49
CA GLU A 540 23.73 -14.76 3.32
C GLU A 540 22.78 -13.56 3.16
N THR A 541 22.78 -12.58 4.07
CA THR A 541 21.85 -11.43 4.02
C THR A 541 22.26 -10.31 3.06
N LYS A 542 23.28 -10.52 2.21
CA LYS A 542 23.63 -9.56 1.15
C LYS A 542 22.61 -9.54 -0.01
N SER A 543 21.67 -10.49 -0.09
CA SER A 543 20.77 -10.65 -1.24
C SER A 543 19.34 -10.13 -1.07
N TYR A 544 18.88 -9.73 0.13
CA TYR A 544 17.52 -9.23 0.35
C TYR A 544 17.53 -7.91 1.12
N LYS A 545 17.28 -6.79 0.42
CA LYS A 545 17.36 -5.42 0.94
C LYS A 545 16.05 -4.96 1.59
N LEU A 546 15.54 -5.78 2.53
CA LEU A 546 14.34 -5.44 3.30
C LEU A 546 14.69 -4.47 4.44
N VAL A 547 13.79 -3.53 4.75
CA VAL A 547 14.02 -2.53 5.81
C VAL A 547 13.88 -3.18 7.18
N ARG A 548 14.78 -2.82 8.10
CA ARG A 548 14.72 -3.25 9.50
C ARG A 548 13.96 -2.21 10.34
N GLY A 549 12.78 -2.57 10.81
CA GLY A 549 12.07 -1.87 11.88
C GLY A 549 12.50 -2.36 13.26
N LYS A 550 11.85 -1.87 14.34
CA LYS A 550 12.09 -2.32 15.73
C LYS A 550 11.87 -3.84 15.86
N ASN A 551 12.94 -4.61 15.66
CA ASN A 551 12.97 -6.07 15.63
C ASN A 551 12.07 -6.72 14.55
N LEU A 552 11.76 -5.98 13.47
CA LEU A 552 10.85 -6.37 12.39
C LEU A 552 11.56 -6.27 11.04
N ILE A 553 11.35 -7.25 10.18
CA ILE A 553 11.72 -7.13 8.76
C ILE A 553 10.49 -6.64 8.02
N ILE A 554 10.65 -5.58 7.23
CA ILE A 554 9.60 -4.87 6.53
C ILE A 554 9.92 -4.89 5.02
N ASP A 555 8.98 -5.40 4.25
CA ASP A 555 8.91 -5.27 2.80
C ASP A 555 8.06 -4.03 2.50
N GLN A 556 8.68 -3.01 1.91
CA GLN A 556 8.05 -1.76 1.47
C GLN A 556 8.27 -1.57 -0.04
N SER A 557 8.33 -2.67 -0.77
CA SER A 557 8.65 -2.68 -2.20
C SER A 557 7.59 -1.97 -3.05
N ILE A 558 6.34 -1.84 -2.58
CA ILE A 558 5.32 -1.03 -3.26
C ILE A 558 5.74 0.44 -3.30
N HIS A 559 6.06 1.04 -2.14
CA HIS A 559 6.54 2.42 -2.07
C HIS A 559 7.77 2.63 -2.95
N THR A 560 8.73 1.70 -2.87
CA THR A 560 9.96 1.74 -3.66
C THR A 560 9.67 1.70 -5.17
N ALA A 561 8.72 0.87 -5.60
CA ALA A 561 8.30 0.78 -6.99
C ALA A 561 7.64 2.07 -7.49
N TYR A 562 6.75 2.67 -6.69
CA TYR A 562 6.16 3.97 -7.01
C TYR A 562 7.22 5.07 -7.13
N VAL A 563 8.15 5.18 -6.17
CA VAL A 563 9.24 6.19 -6.20
C VAL A 563 10.10 6.00 -7.44
N LYS A 564 10.52 4.75 -7.74
CA LYS A 564 11.32 4.46 -8.95
C LYS A 564 10.57 4.84 -10.21
N ALA A 565 9.28 4.51 -10.30
CA ALA A 565 8.45 4.80 -11.46
C ALA A 565 8.32 6.31 -11.69
N ILE A 566 8.00 7.08 -10.64
CA ILE A 566 7.88 8.54 -10.70
C ILE A 566 9.20 9.19 -11.10
N ARG A 567 10.31 8.79 -10.48
CA ARG A 567 11.65 9.34 -10.80
C ARG A 567 12.09 9.03 -12.23
N SER A 568 11.64 7.91 -12.81
CA SER A 568 11.99 7.51 -14.17
C SER A 568 11.09 8.14 -15.24
N ALA A 569 9.91 8.64 -14.87
CA ALA A 569 8.91 9.18 -15.79
C ALA A 569 9.45 10.35 -16.63
N LYS A 570 9.08 10.36 -17.91
CA LYS A 570 9.57 11.33 -18.91
C LYS A 570 8.48 12.20 -19.52
N HIS A 571 7.26 11.69 -19.68
CA HIS A 571 6.19 12.32 -20.45
C HIS A 571 4.99 12.66 -19.56
N PHE A 572 4.37 11.67 -18.91
CA PHE A 572 3.22 11.90 -18.04
C PHE A 572 3.01 10.78 -17.02
N ILE A 573 2.23 11.10 -16.00
CA ILE A 573 1.75 10.13 -15.00
C ILE A 573 0.24 10.26 -14.87
N TYR A 574 -0.47 9.13 -14.88
CA TYR A 574 -1.90 9.02 -14.62
C TYR A 574 -2.14 8.13 -13.41
N ILE A 575 -2.77 8.66 -12.37
CA ILE A 575 -3.02 7.96 -11.10
C ILE A 575 -4.51 7.94 -10.83
N GLU A 576 -5.00 6.77 -10.43
CA GLU A 576 -6.32 6.64 -9.81
C GLU A 576 -6.13 6.00 -8.44
N ASN A 577 -6.56 6.70 -7.39
CA ASN A 577 -6.35 6.22 -6.03
C ASN A 577 -7.48 6.61 -5.07
N GLN A 578 -7.83 5.72 -4.15
CA GLN A 578 -8.81 6.00 -3.09
C GLN A 578 -8.36 7.09 -2.12
N TYR A 579 -7.06 7.16 -1.82
CA TYR A 579 -6.47 8.18 -0.95
C TYR A 579 -5.26 8.80 -1.62
N PHE A 580 -5.02 10.07 -1.31
CA PHE A 580 -3.83 10.79 -1.76
C PHE A 580 -3.28 11.67 -0.64
N ILE A 581 -2.54 11.04 0.27
CA ILE A 581 -2.02 11.62 1.51
C ILE A 581 -0.56 11.22 1.69
N GLY A 582 0.32 12.18 1.92
CA GLY A 582 1.72 11.84 2.19
C GLY A 582 2.68 13.00 2.18
N SER A 583 3.93 12.66 2.45
CA SER A 583 5.05 13.58 2.57
C SER A 583 4.78 14.70 3.59
N SER A 584 4.26 14.34 4.77
CA SER A 584 3.81 15.35 5.75
C SER A 584 4.93 16.23 6.32
N TYR A 585 6.19 15.88 6.08
CA TYR A 585 7.35 16.71 6.38
C TYR A 585 7.43 17.97 5.50
N GLY A 586 6.69 18.01 4.39
CA GLY A 586 6.57 19.18 3.53
C GLY A 586 5.27 19.96 3.72
N TRP A 587 4.36 19.54 4.61
CA TRP A 587 3.06 20.18 4.76
C TRP A 587 3.16 21.60 5.35
N PRO A 588 2.18 22.49 5.06
CA PRO A 588 2.08 23.79 5.71
C PRO A 588 1.82 23.72 7.22
N SER A 589 1.18 22.64 7.68
CA SER A 589 0.94 22.32 9.09
C SER A 589 2.14 21.60 9.71
N LYS A 590 2.02 21.16 10.97
CA LYS A 590 3.09 20.42 11.67
C LYS A 590 3.27 19.03 11.05
N HIS A 591 4.50 18.51 11.08
CA HIS A 591 4.81 17.11 10.74
C HIS A 591 4.03 16.12 11.62
N THR A 592 3.35 15.19 10.96
CA THR A 592 2.45 14.20 11.59
C THR A 592 2.89 12.74 11.40
N GLY A 593 3.91 12.46 10.56
CA GLY A 593 4.42 11.10 10.34
C GLY A 593 3.79 10.32 9.18
N ALA A 594 3.18 11.00 8.20
CA ALA A 594 2.81 10.44 6.90
C ALA A 594 3.97 10.60 5.92
N ASP A 595 5.04 9.84 6.16
CA ASP A 595 6.37 10.06 5.59
C ASP A 595 6.59 9.45 4.20
N ASN A 596 5.57 8.81 3.60
CA ASN A 596 5.66 8.30 2.24
C ASN A 596 6.04 9.41 1.25
N LEU A 597 6.80 9.06 0.22
CA LEU A 597 7.47 10.04 -0.65
C LEU A 597 6.62 10.42 -1.88
N ILE A 598 5.48 9.78 -2.09
CA ILE A 598 4.80 9.79 -3.39
C ILE A 598 4.35 11.20 -3.80
N PRO A 599 3.67 11.98 -2.95
CA PRO A 599 3.30 13.35 -3.31
C PRO A 599 4.52 14.27 -3.56
N MET A 600 5.55 14.16 -2.73
CA MET A 600 6.77 14.96 -2.89
C MET A 600 7.53 14.62 -4.18
N GLU A 601 7.71 13.34 -4.50
CA GLU A 601 8.38 12.90 -5.73
C GLU A 601 7.64 13.37 -6.99
N LEU A 602 6.30 13.38 -6.99
CA LEU A 602 5.50 13.92 -8.09
C LEU A 602 5.73 15.42 -8.26
N ALA A 603 5.68 16.19 -7.17
CA ALA A 603 5.92 17.63 -7.22
C ALA A 603 7.36 17.95 -7.68
N LEU A 604 8.36 17.23 -7.17
CA LEU A 604 9.75 17.40 -7.56
C LEU A 604 10.02 16.96 -9.00
N LYS A 605 9.37 15.91 -9.49
CA LYS A 605 9.44 15.52 -10.91
C LYS A 605 8.90 16.62 -11.83
N ILE A 606 7.78 17.25 -11.47
CA ILE A 606 7.26 18.41 -12.21
C ILE A 606 8.24 19.57 -12.17
N VAL A 607 8.80 19.90 -11.01
CA VAL A 607 9.80 20.95 -10.84
C VAL A 607 11.04 20.70 -11.72
N GLU A 608 11.54 19.47 -11.74
CA GLU A 608 12.64 19.05 -12.62
C GLU A 608 12.32 19.34 -14.09
N LYS A 609 11.12 18.98 -14.53
CA LYS A 609 10.67 19.15 -15.92
C LYS A 609 10.48 20.62 -16.29
N ILE A 610 9.94 21.44 -15.38
CA ILE A 610 9.86 22.89 -15.55
C ILE A 610 11.26 23.49 -15.74
N ARG A 611 12.22 23.15 -14.87
CA ARG A 611 13.61 23.63 -14.97
C ARG A 611 14.27 23.25 -16.29
N LYS A 612 14.02 22.03 -16.76
CA LYS A 612 14.54 21.52 -18.04
C LYS A 612 13.76 22.03 -19.26
N ARG A 613 12.64 22.74 -19.06
CA ARG A 613 11.69 23.16 -20.11
C ARG A 613 11.19 21.99 -20.94
N GLU A 614 11.01 20.85 -20.29
CA GLU A 614 10.46 19.65 -20.88
C GLU A 614 8.98 19.56 -20.52
N ARG A 615 8.15 19.19 -21.49
CA ARG A 615 6.73 19.06 -21.24
C ARG A 615 6.46 17.82 -20.39
N PHE A 616 5.68 17.99 -19.33
CA PHE A 616 5.27 16.91 -18.43
C PHE A 616 3.91 17.21 -17.81
N SER A 617 3.12 16.19 -17.54
CA SER A 617 1.83 16.33 -16.87
C SER A 617 1.51 15.18 -15.93
N VAL A 618 0.82 15.48 -14.84
CA VAL A 618 0.33 14.53 -13.85
C VAL A 618 -1.18 14.71 -13.71
N TYR A 619 -1.90 13.61 -13.86
CA TYR A 619 -3.35 13.52 -13.74
C TYR A 619 -3.67 12.60 -12.55
N ILE A 620 -4.42 13.09 -11.57
CA ILE A 620 -4.77 12.34 -10.37
C ILE A 620 -6.30 12.30 -10.24
N VAL A 621 -6.88 11.12 -10.25
CA VAL A 621 -8.31 10.87 -10.00
C VAL A 621 -8.46 10.25 -8.61
N ILE A 622 -9.20 10.93 -7.74
CA ILE A 622 -9.48 10.55 -6.36
C ILE A 622 -10.98 10.59 -6.11
N PRO A 623 -11.53 9.89 -5.10
CA PRO A 623 -12.95 10.00 -4.82
C PRO A 623 -13.28 11.44 -4.38
N MET A 624 -14.53 11.87 -4.62
CA MET A 624 -14.96 13.22 -4.23
C MET A 624 -14.77 13.42 -2.71
N TRP A 625 -15.13 12.41 -1.92
CA TRP A 625 -14.77 12.25 -0.52
C TRP A 625 -14.48 10.77 -0.20
N PRO A 626 -13.73 10.45 0.87
CA PRO A 626 -13.54 9.08 1.34
C PRO A 626 -14.87 8.40 1.70
N GLU A 627 -14.95 7.07 1.58
CA GLU A 627 -16.18 6.32 1.86
C GLU A 627 -16.74 6.60 3.26
N GLY A 628 -18.06 6.84 3.34
CA GLY A 628 -18.77 7.16 4.57
C GLY A 628 -19.44 8.54 4.55
N ASN A 629 -19.82 9.04 5.72
CA ASN A 629 -20.45 10.36 5.86
C ASN A 629 -19.37 11.48 5.87
N PRO A 630 -19.33 12.36 4.84
CA PRO A 630 -18.29 13.39 4.72
C PRO A 630 -18.33 14.44 5.82
N THR A 631 -19.44 14.58 6.56
CA THR A 631 -19.57 15.53 7.68
C THR A 631 -19.00 15.00 9.00
N SER A 632 -18.62 13.72 9.05
CA SER A 632 -18.11 13.10 10.29
C SER A 632 -16.65 13.49 10.56
N SER A 633 -16.27 13.49 11.85
CA SER A 633 -14.92 13.86 12.30
C SER A 633 -13.79 13.08 11.61
N PRO A 634 -13.84 11.73 11.49
CA PRO A 634 -12.76 10.99 10.81
C PRO A 634 -12.63 11.36 9.33
N MET A 635 -13.75 11.56 8.63
CA MET A 635 -13.75 11.84 7.19
C MET A 635 -13.24 13.26 6.93
N GLN A 636 -13.63 14.24 7.77
CA GLN A 636 -13.10 15.60 7.69
C GLN A 636 -11.60 15.67 7.97
N GLU A 637 -11.08 14.84 8.87
CA GLU A 637 -9.64 14.78 9.16
C GLU A 637 -8.84 14.15 8.01
N ILE A 638 -9.35 13.07 7.39
CA ILE A 638 -8.74 12.51 6.17
C ILE A 638 -8.70 13.55 5.04
N LEU A 639 -9.80 14.28 4.82
CA LEU A 639 -9.86 15.36 3.83
C LEU A 639 -8.89 16.49 4.17
N PHE A 640 -8.67 16.78 5.45
CA PHE A 640 -7.70 17.76 5.91
C PHE A 640 -6.27 17.35 5.51
N TRP A 641 -5.88 16.09 5.75
CA TRP A 641 -4.56 15.57 5.35
C TRP A 641 -4.36 15.55 3.83
N GLN A 642 -5.41 15.21 3.08
CA GLN A 642 -5.41 15.32 1.62
C GLN A 642 -5.22 16.78 1.18
N GLY A 643 -5.95 17.71 1.81
CA GLY A 643 -5.80 19.15 1.58
C GLY A 643 -4.38 19.65 1.84
N GLN A 644 -3.75 19.25 2.95
CA GLN A 644 -2.35 19.60 3.27
C GLN A 644 -1.37 19.08 2.21
N THR A 645 -1.59 17.84 1.74
CA THR A 645 -0.80 17.21 0.69
C THR A 645 -0.89 17.98 -0.62
N ILE A 646 -2.12 18.31 -1.06
CA ILE A 646 -2.38 19.09 -2.28
C ILE A 646 -1.76 20.48 -2.19
N MET A 647 -1.95 21.17 -1.05
CA MET A 647 -1.37 22.50 -0.79
C MET A 647 0.15 22.49 -0.90
N MET A 648 0.82 21.50 -0.30
CA MET A 648 2.27 21.35 -0.40
C MET A 648 2.72 21.21 -1.86
N MET A 649 2.10 20.32 -2.64
CA MET A 649 2.51 20.06 -4.02
C MET A 649 2.38 21.30 -4.89
N TYR A 650 1.24 21.99 -4.85
CA TYR A 650 1.03 23.20 -5.63
C TYR A 650 1.94 24.35 -5.18
N ALA A 651 2.20 24.50 -3.88
CA ALA A 651 3.12 25.52 -3.37
C ALA A 651 4.55 25.31 -3.87
N ILE A 652 5.01 24.05 -3.99
CA ILE A 652 6.32 23.71 -4.55
C ILE A 652 6.38 24.08 -6.04
N ILE A 653 5.36 23.72 -6.82
CA ILE A 653 5.29 23.99 -8.26
C ILE A 653 5.17 25.50 -8.53
N GLY A 654 4.28 26.19 -7.82
CA GLY A 654 4.05 27.63 -8.00
C GLY A 654 5.29 28.47 -7.66
N ARG A 655 6.05 28.07 -6.63
CA ARG A 655 7.36 28.68 -6.32
C ARG A 655 8.34 28.52 -7.48
N GLU A 656 8.45 27.31 -8.04
CA GLU A 656 9.35 27.03 -9.15
C GLU A 656 9.01 27.83 -10.40
N LEU A 657 7.72 27.90 -10.76
CA LEU A 657 7.25 28.71 -11.90
C LEU A 657 7.62 30.19 -11.71
N SER A 658 7.44 30.71 -10.49
CA SER A 658 7.81 32.09 -10.15
C SER A 658 9.32 32.30 -10.23
N SER A 659 10.14 31.41 -9.65
CA SER A 659 11.60 31.57 -9.61
C SER A 659 12.29 31.36 -10.96
N SER A 660 11.69 30.55 -11.84
CA SER A 660 12.25 30.22 -13.16
C SER A 660 11.75 31.16 -14.28
N GLY A 661 10.99 32.21 -13.93
CA GLY A 661 10.53 33.23 -14.87
C GLY A 661 9.36 32.78 -15.76
N HIS A 662 8.57 31.81 -15.31
CA HIS A 662 7.38 31.27 -15.98
C HIS A 662 6.08 31.85 -15.41
N GLU A 663 6.06 33.15 -15.08
CA GLU A 663 4.93 33.83 -14.41
C GLU A 663 3.60 33.79 -15.19
N ASN A 664 3.65 33.51 -16.49
CA ASN A 664 2.45 33.37 -17.35
C ASN A 664 1.89 31.94 -17.39
N GLU A 665 2.55 30.97 -16.76
CA GLU A 665 2.10 29.59 -16.71
C GLU A 665 1.34 29.28 -15.41
N HIS A 666 0.39 28.35 -15.48
CA HIS A 666 -0.42 27.95 -14.34
C HIS A 666 0.03 26.59 -13.80
N PRO A 667 0.07 26.35 -12.47
CA PRO A 667 0.41 25.04 -11.92
C PRO A 667 -0.45 23.89 -12.46
N GLN A 668 -1.73 24.16 -12.76
CA GLN A 668 -2.65 23.18 -13.37
C GLN A 668 -2.33 22.83 -14.83
N TYR A 669 -1.33 23.46 -15.43
CA TYR A 669 -0.77 22.96 -16.69
C TYR A 669 0.10 21.72 -16.45
N TYR A 670 0.50 21.42 -15.21
CA TYR A 670 1.40 20.32 -14.89
C TYR A 670 0.77 19.30 -13.93
N LEU A 671 -0.01 19.73 -12.95
CA LEU A 671 -0.63 18.87 -11.95
C LEU A 671 -2.14 19.10 -11.92
N ASN A 672 -2.93 18.04 -12.08
CA ASN A 672 -4.38 18.15 -12.05
C ASN A 672 -5.02 17.08 -11.15
N PHE A 673 -5.98 17.52 -10.33
CA PHE A 673 -6.80 16.65 -9.48
C PHE A 673 -8.24 16.64 -9.99
N TYR A 674 -8.79 15.44 -10.07
CA TYR A 674 -10.15 15.18 -10.51
C TYR A 674 -10.86 14.24 -9.53
N CYS A 675 -12.17 14.20 -9.62
CA CYS A 675 -12.99 13.13 -9.05
C CYS A 675 -14.02 12.65 -10.07
N LEU A 676 -14.74 11.58 -9.76
CA LEU A 676 -15.77 11.04 -10.62
C LEU A 676 -17.16 11.29 -10.04
N GLY A 677 -18.13 11.53 -10.92
CA GLY A 677 -19.52 11.66 -10.55
C GLY A 677 -20.45 11.29 -11.70
N ASN A 678 -21.67 10.92 -11.34
CA ASN A 678 -22.71 10.65 -12.30
C ASN A 678 -23.95 11.49 -12.00
N ARG A 679 -24.75 11.72 -13.04
CA ARG A 679 -26.03 12.40 -12.95
C ARG A 679 -26.99 11.82 -14.00
N GLU A 680 -28.09 11.23 -13.55
CA GLU A 680 -29.04 10.54 -14.42
C GLU A 680 -30.25 11.43 -14.76
N SER A 681 -30.65 11.41 -16.03
CA SER A 681 -31.90 12.05 -16.49
C SER A 681 -33.12 11.23 -16.06
N ASN A 682 -34.26 11.90 -15.83
CA ASN A 682 -35.50 11.31 -15.30
C ASN A 682 -35.88 9.97 -15.94
N ASN A 683 -36.01 8.93 -15.12
CA ASN A 683 -36.93 7.83 -15.39
C ASN A 683 -37.91 7.67 -14.22
N SER A 684 -39.19 7.79 -14.57
CA SER A 684 -40.36 7.86 -13.69
C SER A 684 -40.72 6.49 -13.11
N GLN A 685 -39.87 5.88 -12.28
CA GLN A 685 -40.17 4.59 -11.63
C GLN A 685 -40.32 4.65 -10.11
N TYR A 686 -39.78 5.68 -9.43
CA TYR A 686 -39.97 5.86 -7.99
C TYR A 686 -40.62 7.21 -7.72
N GLY A 687 -41.90 7.19 -7.33
CA GLY A 687 -42.76 8.35 -7.20
C GLY A 687 -42.31 9.37 -6.14
N ASP A 688 -42.59 10.64 -6.42
CA ASP A 688 -42.31 11.86 -5.65
C ASP A 688 -42.96 11.96 -4.24
N HIS A 689 -43.45 10.85 -3.67
CA HIS A 689 -44.31 10.89 -2.49
C HIS A 689 -43.90 9.94 -1.37
N ILE A 690 -42.68 10.09 -0.85
CA ILE A 690 -42.30 9.48 0.43
C ILE A 690 -41.55 10.51 1.28
N SER A 691 -42.01 10.76 2.51
CA SER A 691 -41.30 11.59 3.50
C SER A 691 -39.96 10.95 3.84
N GLU A 692 -38.87 11.54 3.36
CA GLU A 692 -37.53 11.11 3.70
C GLU A 692 -37.00 11.91 4.89
N ASN A 693 -36.58 11.24 5.96
CA ASN A 693 -36.05 11.89 7.15
C ASN A 693 -34.57 12.30 7.02
N ASN A 694 -33.85 11.84 5.98
CA ASN A 694 -32.45 12.20 5.73
C ASN A 694 -32.35 13.28 4.63
N PRO A 695 -31.95 14.53 4.98
CA PRO A 695 -31.85 15.64 4.03
C PRO A 695 -30.86 15.39 2.88
N ALA A 696 -29.74 14.73 3.16
CA ALA A 696 -28.71 14.46 2.15
C ALA A 696 -29.22 13.49 1.08
N ALA A 697 -29.88 12.40 1.52
CA ALA A 697 -30.49 11.44 0.61
C ALA A 697 -31.61 12.07 -0.22
N ALA A 698 -32.42 12.96 0.39
CA ALA A 698 -33.46 13.70 -0.31
C ALA A 698 -32.86 14.65 -1.37
N SER A 699 -31.78 15.36 -1.05
CA SER A 699 -31.12 16.29 -1.97
C SER A 699 -30.45 15.55 -3.14
N ALA A 700 -29.71 14.47 -2.87
CA ALA A 700 -29.08 13.65 -3.92
C ALA A 700 -30.12 13.05 -4.89
N ARG A 701 -31.28 12.60 -4.37
CA ARG A 701 -32.40 12.13 -5.20
C ARG A 701 -33.07 13.24 -5.99
N LYS A 702 -33.24 14.42 -5.40
CA LYS A 702 -33.81 15.59 -6.08
C LYS A 702 -32.95 16.00 -7.27
N HIS A 703 -31.63 16.08 -7.09
CA HIS A 703 -30.71 16.49 -8.16
C HIS A 703 -30.25 15.33 -9.06
N LYS A 704 -30.61 14.09 -8.71
CA LYS A 704 -30.30 12.84 -9.44
C LYS A 704 -28.81 12.64 -9.69
N ARG A 705 -27.99 13.03 -8.72
CA ARG A 705 -26.53 12.97 -8.83
C ARG A 705 -25.92 12.32 -7.59
N PHE A 706 -24.76 11.71 -7.79
CA PHE A 706 -23.90 11.24 -6.70
C PHE A 706 -22.48 11.04 -7.24
N MET A 707 -21.49 10.98 -6.34
CA MET A 707 -20.13 10.63 -6.74
C MET A 707 -20.08 9.18 -7.23
N ILE A 708 -19.19 8.91 -8.17
CA ILE A 708 -18.71 7.56 -8.46
C ILE A 708 -17.51 7.37 -7.55
N TYR A 709 -17.54 6.31 -6.73
CA TYR A 709 -16.49 6.11 -5.75
C TYR A 709 -15.25 5.51 -6.41
N VAL A 710 -14.17 6.29 -6.44
CA VAL A 710 -12.87 5.84 -6.93
C VAL A 710 -12.22 5.00 -5.83
N HIS A 711 -12.37 3.69 -5.94
CA HIS A 711 -11.67 2.73 -5.09
C HIS A 711 -10.40 2.18 -5.75
N ALA A 712 -10.11 2.55 -7.00
CA ALA A 712 -8.88 2.23 -7.70
C ALA A 712 -7.61 2.41 -6.85
N LYS A 713 -6.58 1.62 -7.15
CA LYS A 713 -5.19 1.82 -6.68
C LYS A 713 -4.21 1.49 -7.81
N GLY A 714 -4.08 2.43 -8.74
CA GLY A 714 -3.26 2.25 -9.93
C GLY A 714 -2.45 3.49 -10.34
N MET A 715 -1.39 3.26 -11.10
CA MET A 715 -0.59 4.30 -11.73
C MET A 715 -0.10 3.84 -13.10
N ILE A 716 -0.31 4.65 -14.12
CA ILE A 716 0.23 4.48 -15.47
C ILE A 716 1.31 5.54 -15.68
N VAL A 717 2.46 5.13 -16.21
CA VAL A 717 3.59 6.01 -16.50
C VAL A 717 3.94 5.87 -17.97
N ASP A 718 3.91 7.02 -18.66
CA ASP A 718 4.37 7.17 -20.05
C ASP A 718 3.72 6.19 -21.05
N ASP A 719 2.53 5.66 -20.75
CA ASP A 719 1.83 4.62 -21.53
C ASP A 719 2.63 3.32 -21.79
N GLU A 720 3.73 3.11 -21.07
CA GLU A 720 4.58 1.90 -21.20
C GLU A 720 4.60 1.02 -19.94
N PHE A 721 4.34 1.60 -18.76
CA PHE A 721 4.40 0.88 -17.48
C PHE A 721 3.16 1.14 -16.63
N VAL A 722 2.70 0.10 -15.93
CA VAL A 722 1.53 0.16 -15.07
C VAL A 722 1.80 -0.50 -13.72
N ILE A 723 1.32 0.13 -12.63
CA ILE A 723 1.20 -0.47 -11.29
C ILE A 723 -0.29 -0.63 -10.97
N ILE A 724 -0.71 -1.82 -10.55
CA ILE A 724 -2.06 -2.08 -10.00
C ILE A 724 -1.94 -2.95 -8.77
N GLY A 725 -2.71 -2.65 -7.73
CA GLY A 725 -2.73 -3.44 -6.51
C GLY A 725 -3.80 -3.02 -5.53
N SER A 726 -3.56 -3.27 -4.25
CA SER A 726 -4.45 -2.91 -3.14
C SER A 726 -4.00 -1.66 -2.37
N ALA A 727 -2.78 -1.17 -2.62
CA ALA A 727 -2.14 -0.13 -1.83
C ALA A 727 -2.61 1.29 -2.18
N ASN A 728 -3.19 1.97 -1.21
CA ASN A 728 -3.53 3.37 -1.33
C ASN A 728 -2.30 4.27 -1.27
N ILE A 729 -2.38 5.50 -1.80
CA ILE A 729 -1.35 6.53 -1.57
C ILE A 729 -1.64 7.19 -0.23
N ASN A 730 -1.28 6.48 0.83
CA ASN A 730 -1.33 6.94 2.21
C ASN A 730 -0.25 6.22 3.03
N GLN A 731 -0.01 6.63 4.27
CA GLN A 731 1.01 5.99 5.09
C GLN A 731 0.58 4.58 5.49
N ARG A 732 -0.70 4.35 5.78
CA ARG A 732 -1.26 3.03 6.09
C ARG A 732 -0.86 1.94 5.09
N SER A 733 -0.93 2.19 3.80
CA SER A 733 -0.62 1.22 2.76
C SER A 733 0.86 1.20 2.37
N LEU A 734 1.58 2.34 2.44
CA LEU A 734 2.95 2.45 1.91
C LEU A 734 4.06 2.24 2.96
N ASP A 735 3.73 2.18 4.24
CA ASP A 735 4.69 2.01 5.34
C ASP A 735 5.35 0.61 5.38
N GLY A 736 4.67 -0.41 4.86
CA GLY A 736 5.12 -1.81 4.95
C GLY A 736 4.83 -2.49 6.28
N SER A 737 4.77 -1.76 7.40
CA SER A 737 4.53 -2.32 8.75
C SER A 737 3.13 -2.06 9.31
N ARG A 738 2.32 -1.26 8.62
CA ARG A 738 0.91 -0.97 8.94
C ARG A 738 -0.02 -2.03 8.31
N ASP A 739 -0.80 -1.67 7.30
CA ASP A 739 -1.65 -2.62 6.57
C ASP A 739 -0.80 -3.50 5.64
N THR A 740 -1.24 -4.74 5.42
CA THR A 740 -0.58 -5.58 4.43
C THR A 740 -1.18 -5.39 3.05
N GLU A 741 -0.36 -5.09 2.05
CA GLU A 741 -0.77 -4.79 0.68
C GLU A 741 0.00 -5.66 -0.33
N ILE A 742 -0.53 -5.73 -1.56
CA ILE A 742 0.12 -6.37 -2.71
C ILE A 742 -0.13 -5.53 -3.96
N ALA A 743 0.85 -5.46 -4.85
CA ALA A 743 0.70 -4.85 -6.16
C ALA A 743 1.56 -5.61 -7.18
N MET A 744 1.25 -5.43 -8.45
CA MET A 744 2.17 -5.75 -9.54
C MET A 744 2.61 -4.45 -10.21
N GLY A 745 3.84 -4.43 -10.72
CA GLY A 745 4.25 -3.51 -11.77
C GLY A 745 4.63 -4.30 -13.01
N ALA A 746 4.18 -3.84 -14.18
CA ALA A 746 4.36 -4.55 -15.42
C ALA A 746 4.52 -3.63 -16.62
N TYR A 747 5.21 -4.13 -17.64
CA TYR A 747 5.34 -3.51 -18.95
C TYR A 747 5.48 -4.56 -20.05
N GLN A 748 5.21 -4.16 -21.29
CA GLN A 748 5.48 -4.97 -22.47
C GLN A 748 6.83 -4.53 -23.06
N PRO A 749 7.84 -5.40 -23.16
CA PRO A 749 9.19 -5.01 -23.59
C PRO A 749 9.27 -4.55 -25.06
N HIS A 750 8.25 -4.86 -25.88
CA HIS A 750 8.14 -4.42 -27.28
C HIS A 750 7.27 -3.18 -27.47
N TYR A 751 6.73 -2.62 -26.37
CA TYR A 751 5.91 -1.40 -26.39
C TYR A 751 6.44 -0.42 -25.35
N THR A 752 7.64 0.09 -25.62
CA THR A 752 8.33 1.08 -24.77
C THR A 752 8.86 2.23 -25.61
N TRP A 753 9.07 3.40 -25.02
CA TRP A 753 9.71 4.54 -25.71
C TRP A 753 11.14 4.26 -26.17
N ALA A 754 11.82 3.30 -25.53
CA ALA A 754 13.17 2.87 -25.92
C ALA A 754 13.15 1.94 -27.14
N SER A 755 12.13 1.08 -27.26
CA SER A 755 12.01 0.08 -28.33
C SER A 755 11.27 0.61 -29.56
N ASN A 756 10.24 1.42 -29.34
CA ASN A 756 9.46 2.06 -30.38
C ASN A 756 10.07 3.44 -30.65
N ASN A 757 10.36 3.76 -31.92
CA ASN A 757 10.86 5.08 -32.34
C ASN A 757 9.77 6.19 -32.20
N GLY A 758 8.90 6.11 -31.19
CA GLY A 758 7.73 6.95 -30.94
C GLY A 758 6.90 6.46 -29.75
N HIS A 759 5.75 7.10 -29.53
CA HIS A 759 4.81 6.77 -28.46
C HIS A 759 4.35 5.30 -28.55
N PRO A 760 4.55 4.47 -27.52
CA PRO A 760 4.10 3.08 -27.54
C PRO A 760 2.57 2.94 -27.46
N HIS A 761 1.95 2.28 -28.44
CA HIS A 761 0.52 1.94 -28.41
C HIS A 761 0.28 0.46 -28.09
N GLY A 762 0.84 0.01 -26.96
CA GLY A 762 0.60 -1.32 -26.40
C GLY A 762 -0.69 -1.40 -25.56
N GLN A 763 -0.83 -2.48 -24.80
CA GLN A 763 -1.95 -2.72 -23.89
C GLN A 763 -2.06 -1.67 -22.78
N VAL A 764 -0.93 -1.10 -22.31
CA VAL A 764 -0.94 -0.03 -21.28
C VAL A 764 -1.59 1.25 -21.84
N TYR A 765 -1.18 1.69 -23.04
CA TYR A 765 -1.86 2.76 -23.79
C TYR A 765 -3.35 2.46 -24.00
N GLY A 766 -3.67 1.23 -24.43
CA GLY A 766 -5.05 0.80 -24.64
C GLY A 766 -5.91 0.92 -23.39
N TYR A 767 -5.37 0.47 -22.26
CA TYR A 767 -6.02 0.55 -20.95
C TYR A 767 -6.23 2.01 -20.51
N ARG A 768 -5.22 2.87 -20.66
CA ARG A 768 -5.35 4.31 -20.37
C ARG A 768 -6.38 4.98 -21.27
N LYS A 769 -6.50 4.60 -22.55
CA LYS A 769 -7.54 5.11 -23.47
C LYS A 769 -8.92 4.62 -23.04
N SER A 770 -9.03 3.37 -22.59
CA SER A 770 -10.29 2.79 -22.10
C SER A 770 -10.82 3.51 -20.86
N LEU A 771 -9.94 3.78 -19.89
CA LEU A 771 -10.27 4.60 -18.71
C LEU A 771 -10.70 6.01 -19.11
N TRP A 772 -9.99 6.64 -20.04
CA TRP A 772 -10.38 7.96 -20.54
C TRP A 772 -11.66 7.95 -21.37
N ALA A 773 -12.00 6.84 -22.05
CA ALA A 773 -13.25 6.71 -22.77
C ALA A 773 -14.45 6.74 -21.82
N GLU A 774 -14.35 6.04 -20.70
CA GLU A 774 -15.32 6.11 -19.60
C GLU A 774 -15.38 7.54 -19.02
N HIS A 775 -14.23 8.05 -18.55
CA HIS A 775 -14.20 9.29 -17.78
C HIS A 775 -14.54 10.53 -18.61
N LEU A 776 -14.12 10.59 -19.87
CA LEU A 776 -14.35 11.74 -20.77
C LEU A 776 -15.55 11.55 -21.71
N GLY A 777 -16.14 10.35 -21.73
CA GLY A 777 -17.33 9.98 -22.52
C GLY A 777 -17.12 9.88 -24.04
N SER A 778 -15.92 10.18 -24.56
CA SER A 778 -15.57 10.02 -25.98
C SER A 778 -14.06 10.16 -26.17
N LEU A 779 -13.52 9.45 -27.16
CA LEU A 779 -12.11 9.49 -27.58
C LEU A 779 -11.89 10.21 -28.92
N ASP A 780 -12.89 10.92 -29.45
CA ASP A 780 -12.86 11.47 -30.83
C ASP A 780 -11.79 12.56 -31.06
N SER A 781 -11.22 13.10 -29.99
CA SER A 781 -10.24 14.17 -30.06
C SER A 781 -8.81 13.60 -30.19
N PRO A 782 -8.04 13.97 -31.23
CA PRO A 782 -6.64 13.56 -31.37
C PRO A 782 -5.74 14.16 -30.29
N LEU A 783 -6.22 15.13 -29.51
CA LEU A 783 -5.49 15.68 -28.37
C LEU A 783 -5.27 14.64 -27.27
N LEU A 784 -6.12 13.61 -27.21
CA LEU A 784 -6.01 12.53 -26.21
C LEU A 784 -4.94 11.48 -26.56
N GLU A 785 -4.21 11.67 -27.66
CA GLU A 785 -3.08 10.82 -28.06
C GLU A 785 -1.78 11.18 -27.35
N GLU A 786 -1.63 12.43 -26.91
CA GLU A 786 -0.38 12.92 -26.29
C GLU A 786 -0.69 13.52 -24.92
N PRO A 787 -0.84 12.70 -23.86
CA PRO A 787 -1.27 13.15 -22.54
C PRO A 787 -0.38 14.21 -21.93
N GLN A 788 0.92 14.21 -22.24
CA GLN A 788 1.86 15.22 -21.80
C GLN A 788 1.56 16.60 -22.38
N SER A 789 0.96 16.72 -23.56
CA SER A 789 0.77 18.00 -24.26
C SER A 789 -0.08 18.99 -23.45
N LEU A 790 0.16 20.30 -23.63
CA LEU A 790 -0.61 21.34 -22.96
C LEU A 790 -2.06 21.38 -23.48
N GLU A 791 -2.22 21.08 -24.77
CA GLU A 791 -3.50 21.01 -25.46
C GLU A 791 -4.35 19.86 -24.89
N CYS A 792 -3.76 18.69 -24.62
CA CYS A 792 -4.45 17.60 -23.93
C CYS A 792 -4.90 18.02 -22.53
N VAL A 793 -4.00 18.57 -21.71
CA VAL A 793 -4.35 19.03 -20.35
C VAL A 793 -5.49 20.04 -20.38
N LYS A 794 -5.43 21.04 -21.26
CA LYS A 794 -6.50 22.04 -21.41
C LYS A 794 -7.82 21.42 -21.87
N TYR A 795 -7.77 20.43 -22.75
CA TYR A 795 -8.96 19.72 -23.23
C TYR A 795 -9.62 18.90 -22.12
N VAL A 796 -8.83 18.12 -21.37
CA VAL A 796 -9.30 17.34 -20.22
C VAL A 796 -9.88 18.26 -19.13
N ASN A 797 -9.16 19.32 -18.79
CA ASN A 797 -9.62 20.31 -17.80
C ASN A 797 -10.92 20.98 -18.22
N LYS A 798 -11.07 21.33 -19.51
CA LYS A 798 -12.32 21.91 -20.02
C LYS A 798 -13.51 20.95 -19.83
N ILE A 799 -13.34 19.66 -20.13
CA ILE A 799 -14.40 18.66 -19.91
C ILE A 799 -14.72 18.55 -18.42
N ALA A 800 -13.70 18.50 -17.57
CA ALA A 800 -13.87 18.40 -16.12
C ALA A 800 -14.56 19.63 -15.50
N ASP A 801 -14.22 20.85 -15.95
CA ASP A 801 -14.87 22.11 -15.57
C ASP A 801 -16.33 22.14 -16.05
N ASP A 802 -16.58 21.81 -17.32
CA ASP A 802 -17.93 21.77 -17.91
C ASP A 802 -18.81 20.75 -17.17
N ASN A 803 -18.27 19.56 -16.87
CA ASN A 803 -18.99 18.55 -16.12
C ASN A 803 -19.21 18.96 -14.67
N TRP A 804 -18.26 19.59 -13.99
CA TRP A 804 -18.47 20.10 -12.64
C TRP A 804 -19.62 21.11 -12.59
N ALA A 805 -19.65 22.07 -13.53
CA ALA A 805 -20.72 23.06 -13.62
C ALA A 805 -22.10 22.39 -13.86
N ARG A 806 -22.15 21.36 -14.71
CA ARG A 806 -23.39 20.58 -14.92
C ARG A 806 -23.74 19.69 -13.75
N TYR A 807 -22.76 19.15 -13.05
CA TYR A 807 -22.96 18.32 -11.87
C TYR A 807 -23.57 19.16 -10.75
N THR A 808 -23.07 20.37 -10.50
CA THR A 808 -23.54 21.25 -9.42
C THR A 808 -24.81 22.05 -9.75
N ALA A 809 -25.19 22.20 -11.02
CA ALA A 809 -26.39 22.94 -11.43
C ALA A 809 -27.70 22.43 -10.80
N ASP A 810 -28.60 23.36 -10.45
CA ASP A 810 -29.94 23.04 -9.93
C ASP A 810 -30.78 22.22 -10.90
N GLN A 811 -30.72 22.57 -12.19
CA GLN A 811 -31.41 21.87 -13.26
C GLN A 811 -30.69 20.56 -13.62
N ASN A 812 -31.44 19.51 -13.93
CA ASN A 812 -30.87 18.24 -14.36
C ASN A 812 -30.25 18.38 -15.77
N MET A 813 -28.92 18.37 -15.83
CA MET A 813 -28.13 18.47 -17.06
C MET A 813 -27.28 17.21 -17.22
N SER A 814 -27.25 16.62 -18.42
CA SER A 814 -26.43 15.45 -18.69
C SER A 814 -24.94 15.79 -18.67
N LEU A 815 -24.16 14.92 -18.01
CA LEU A 815 -22.71 14.98 -18.03
C LEU A 815 -22.18 14.41 -19.34
N ARG A 816 -20.95 14.81 -19.71
CA ARG A 816 -20.17 14.15 -20.75
C ARG A 816 -19.15 13.25 -20.07
N GLY A 817 -19.41 11.95 -20.01
CA GLY A 817 -18.60 11.04 -19.18
C GLY A 817 -18.76 11.37 -17.69
N HIS A 818 -17.73 11.07 -16.92
CA HIS A 818 -17.78 11.05 -15.45
C HIS A 818 -16.74 11.95 -14.77
N LEU A 819 -15.73 12.42 -15.51
CA LEU A 819 -14.64 13.23 -14.96
C LEU A 819 -15.14 14.60 -14.51
N LEU A 820 -14.95 14.90 -13.24
CA LEU A 820 -15.22 16.17 -12.61
C LEU A 820 -13.92 16.81 -12.15
N LYS A 821 -13.85 18.14 -12.22
CA LYS A 821 -12.80 18.86 -11.51
C LYS A 821 -12.92 18.60 -10.01
N TYR A 822 -11.80 18.28 -9.36
CA TYR A 822 -11.80 18.24 -7.89
C TYR A 822 -12.07 19.67 -7.36
N PRO A 823 -13.00 19.87 -6.40
CA PRO A 823 -13.57 21.20 -6.07
C PRO A 823 -12.62 22.14 -5.29
N ILE A 824 -11.42 22.33 -5.80
CA ILE A 824 -10.39 23.23 -5.30
C ILE A 824 -10.12 24.35 -6.31
N HIS A 825 -9.76 25.51 -5.78
CA HIS A 825 -9.21 26.63 -6.53
C HIS A 825 -7.70 26.67 -6.33
N VAL A 826 -6.95 26.86 -7.42
CA VAL A 826 -5.49 26.96 -7.39
C VAL A 826 -5.12 28.28 -8.04
N GLU A 827 -4.38 29.12 -7.32
CA GLU A 827 -3.83 30.37 -7.83
C GLU A 827 -2.52 30.13 -8.61
N ALA A 828 -2.10 31.10 -9.42
CA ALA A 828 -0.87 31.01 -10.20
C ALA A 828 0.40 30.86 -9.33
N ASN A 829 0.38 31.39 -8.10
CA ASN A 829 1.46 31.27 -7.11
C ASN A 829 1.47 29.89 -6.40
N GLY A 830 0.52 29.00 -6.69
CA GLY A 830 0.38 27.69 -6.07
C GLY A 830 -0.42 27.66 -4.76
N VAL A 831 -1.03 28.77 -4.34
CA VAL A 831 -1.96 28.80 -3.21
C VAL A 831 -3.23 28.04 -3.57
N VAL A 832 -3.69 27.18 -2.66
CA VAL A 832 -4.88 26.35 -2.84
C VAL A 832 -5.96 26.76 -1.84
N GLY A 833 -7.17 26.93 -2.34
CA GLY A 833 -8.38 27.14 -1.54
C GLY A 833 -9.50 26.20 -1.99
N ALA A 834 -10.63 26.21 -1.27
CA ALA A 834 -11.85 25.60 -1.79
C ALA A 834 -12.32 26.38 -3.02
N LEU A 835 -13.00 25.70 -3.94
CA LEU A 835 -13.63 26.39 -5.06
C LEU A 835 -14.71 27.35 -4.53
N PRO A 836 -14.75 28.63 -4.97
CA PRO A 836 -15.74 29.60 -4.49
C PRO A 836 -17.17 29.10 -4.66
N ASP A 837 -18.03 29.33 -3.66
CA ASP A 837 -19.42 28.87 -3.56
C ASP A 837 -19.58 27.33 -3.48
N HIS A 838 -18.47 26.62 -3.31
CA HIS A 838 -18.38 25.15 -3.22
C HIS A 838 -17.43 24.72 -2.10
N GLU A 839 -17.48 25.41 -0.95
CA GLU A 839 -16.69 25.09 0.24
C GLU A 839 -17.07 23.74 0.86
N GLU A 840 -18.30 23.29 0.61
CA GLU A 840 -18.82 21.98 1.00
C GLU A 840 -19.25 21.13 -0.20
N PHE A 841 -19.29 19.81 -0.03
CA PHE A 841 -19.74 18.92 -1.09
C PHE A 841 -21.25 19.06 -1.37
N PRO A 842 -21.66 19.03 -2.65
CA PRO A 842 -23.06 19.17 -3.04
C PRO A 842 -23.92 18.07 -2.42
N ASP A 843 -25.11 18.45 -1.94
CA ASP A 843 -26.14 17.59 -1.32
C ASP A 843 -25.80 16.99 0.06
N VAL A 844 -24.55 16.63 0.30
CA VAL A 844 -24.14 15.86 1.48
C VAL A 844 -23.42 16.70 2.55
N GLY A 845 -22.94 17.90 2.18
CA GLY A 845 -22.19 18.79 3.07
C GLY A 845 -20.77 18.29 3.38
N GLY A 846 -20.14 18.91 4.38
CA GLY A 846 -18.77 18.61 4.79
C GLY A 846 -17.75 19.37 3.94
N LYS A 847 -16.72 19.93 4.59
CA LYS A 847 -15.77 20.84 3.94
C LYS A 847 -14.90 20.07 2.95
N VAL A 848 -14.69 20.64 1.76
CA VAL A 848 -13.85 20.03 0.70
C VAL A 848 -12.40 19.86 1.16
N LEU A 849 -11.85 20.86 1.84
CA LEU A 849 -10.48 20.84 2.39
C LEU A 849 -10.41 20.23 3.80
N GLY A 850 -11.51 19.63 4.27
CA GLY A 850 -11.59 19.01 5.58
C GLY A 850 -11.47 19.96 6.76
N ASP A 851 -11.35 19.37 7.94
CA ASP A 851 -11.08 20.05 9.20
C ASP A 851 -10.24 19.17 10.11
N ASN A 852 -9.42 19.77 10.97
CA ASN A 852 -8.58 19.02 11.89
C ASN A 852 -9.40 18.54 13.10
N GLY A 853 -9.34 17.25 13.39
CA GLY A 853 -10.10 16.61 14.45
C GLY A 853 -9.28 16.40 15.74
N PRO A 854 -9.91 15.85 16.80
CA PRO A 854 -9.23 15.42 18.01
C PRO A 854 -8.70 13.98 17.91
N LEU A 855 -8.74 13.33 16.73
CA LEU A 855 -8.38 11.93 16.59
C LEU A 855 -6.84 11.80 16.50
N PRO A 856 -6.27 10.67 16.94
CA PRO A 856 -4.86 10.39 16.69
C PRO A 856 -4.57 10.27 15.19
N ASP A 857 -3.60 11.03 14.70
CA ASP A 857 -3.22 11.06 13.29
C ASP A 857 -2.95 9.65 12.73
N GLU A 858 -2.43 8.70 13.53
CA GLU A 858 -2.15 7.33 13.08
C GLU A 858 -3.38 6.54 12.62
N LEU A 859 -4.60 6.99 12.96
CA LEU A 859 -5.85 6.38 12.51
C LEU A 859 -6.23 6.80 11.08
N THR A 860 -5.93 8.05 10.71
CA THR A 860 -6.44 8.74 9.52
C THR A 860 -5.38 9.02 8.45
N MET A 861 -4.13 8.59 8.67
CA MET A 861 -3.00 8.75 7.74
C MET A 861 -2.50 7.47 7.06
#